data_AF-A0A8H7L8Q4-F1
#
_entry.id   AF-A0A8H7L8Q4-F1
#
_cell.length_a   1.000
_cell.length_b   1.000
_cell.length_c   1.000
_cell.angle_alpha   90.00
_cell.angle_beta   90.00
_cell.angle_gamma   90.00
#
_symmetry.space_group_name_H-M   'P 1'
#
loop_
_entity.id
_entity.type
_entity.pdbx_description
1 polymer ?
#
loop_
_entity_poly.entity_id
_entity_poly.type
_entity_poly.pdbx_seq_one_letter_code
_entity_poly.pdbx_strand_id
1 'polypeptide(L)'
;MNYDILGFDEALTLVTTGRWEITSPNMKTIPFFPIERVSVRPRLDGRLGDEDFTLSPQIFSRLYPHRILLRRFPGDNTDAAAMWWTPTLDNFVPLTNSSYKSLGRVHSSRVKIIDALTWSLRNRAYSIIAKNRDDDLAALPALISGMRHGVTRMRYSPYTFRELVLDVAQTQRLYLEALAMCDFLEDRWDRKLNSVGPIKTTPHREFMGAWTSDPSVVQQLYQAGIAGIIDRSSRIIRVQSLCRRDEKVETADWSPTALPERYSGLPGDDMHRASSELNRYGDLDKYFLDIDTKQDVVPVGERGTIDMPTPSATKKRTKNRWKSSPAPEKTLSVADNKLRDKWLEITGDFIPLTIPHWSKALRLIDRSQRQSKAPPKHYCGYRFPDPGMLVFSEGRRERNLFGWLLIRDANIRRVTNDISSSMGVPGGVSNELWRMILGVQFSDEDKLSVRRQVACRDAIPLTRATSNSDRRRAALSIFGRPPDTHNVCEVEWRGHMVPWDTFFHHDPMLVQEILWDVHQYSFQYDIIALDHYHCTAQWSSEPQVRQDMISGVLGGNDCFVVDNSPEKNVGIASDDEAERLAAYRSLDQLMQQWPPTSNIPSKITHPPAFQEAVAVRYCQSFAKAFGRPPVLPKLLPRRNHFQGMYGYKRDSVEGSL
;
A
#
# COMPACT_ATOMS: atom_id res chain seq x y z
N MET A 1 27.45 5.47 -48.72
CA MET A 1 27.27 4.13 -49.31
C MET A 1 25.80 3.80 -49.23
N ASN A 2 25.20 3.43 -50.37
CA ASN A 2 23.78 3.10 -50.47
C ASN A 2 23.47 1.91 -49.56
N TYR A 3 22.59 2.14 -48.59
CA TYR A 3 22.04 1.09 -47.75
C TYR A 3 21.03 0.32 -48.59
N ASP A 4 21.17 -1.00 -48.70
CA ASP A 4 20.01 -1.86 -48.91
C ASP A 4 19.20 -1.78 -47.62
N ILE A 5 18.32 -0.77 -47.56
CA ILE A 5 17.23 -0.69 -46.59
C ILE A 5 16.43 -1.97 -46.77
N LEU A 6 16.10 -2.69 -45.69
CA LEU A 6 15.26 -3.89 -45.73
C LEU A 6 14.15 -3.71 -46.78
N GLY A 7 14.30 -4.45 -47.87
CA GLY A 7 13.43 -4.33 -49.03
C GLY A 7 11.99 -4.67 -48.67
N PHE A 8 11.03 -4.21 -49.46
CA PHE A 8 9.63 -4.57 -49.27
C PHE A 8 9.40 -6.11 -49.28
N ASP A 9 10.35 -6.84 -49.89
CA ASP A 9 10.31 -8.28 -50.17
C ASP A 9 11.10 -9.14 -49.14
N GLU A 10 11.77 -8.53 -48.16
CA GLU A 10 12.66 -9.23 -47.21
C GLU A 10 11.96 -9.58 -45.87
N ALA A 11 10.63 -9.57 -45.85
CA ALA A 11 9.84 -9.94 -44.68
C ALA A 11 9.78 -11.47 -44.52
N LEU A 12 10.19 -11.97 -43.35
CA LEU A 12 10.06 -13.39 -42.99
C LEU A 12 8.59 -13.80 -42.77
N THR A 13 7.78 -12.89 -42.24
CA THR A 13 6.33 -13.09 -42.02
C THR A 13 5.55 -11.83 -42.37
N LEU A 14 4.38 -12.01 -42.99
CA LEU A 14 3.39 -10.96 -43.29
C LEU A 14 2.02 -11.38 -42.71
N VAL A 15 1.35 -10.42 -42.07
CA VAL A 15 -0.03 -10.54 -41.58
C VAL A 15 -0.83 -9.35 -42.10
N THR A 16 -2.06 -9.59 -42.54
CA THR A 16 -3.01 -8.54 -42.92
C THR A 16 -4.16 -8.51 -41.91
N THR A 17 -4.33 -7.39 -41.22
CA THR A 17 -5.41 -7.20 -40.23
C THR A 17 -6.17 -5.92 -40.55
N GLY A 18 -7.37 -6.06 -41.12
CA GLY A 18 -8.16 -4.91 -41.59
C GLY A 18 -7.43 -4.13 -42.69
N ARG A 19 -7.06 -2.87 -42.40
CA ARG A 19 -6.33 -1.96 -43.32
C ARG A 19 -4.81 -1.99 -43.16
N TRP A 20 -4.30 -2.77 -42.22
CA TRP A 20 -2.89 -2.77 -41.83
C TRP A 20 -2.17 -3.98 -42.43
N GLU A 21 -0.99 -3.73 -43.02
CA GLU A 21 -0.04 -4.76 -43.42
C GLU A 21 1.10 -4.76 -42.40
N ILE A 22 1.24 -5.88 -41.70
CA ILE A 22 2.21 -6.02 -40.62
C ILE A 22 3.28 -7.00 -41.07
N THR A 23 4.53 -6.59 -41.09
CA THR A 23 5.65 -7.46 -41.46
C THR A 23 6.71 -7.55 -40.38
N SER A 24 7.46 -8.64 -40.39
CA SER A 24 8.66 -8.77 -39.55
C SER A 24 9.79 -9.42 -40.36
N PRO A 25 11.03 -8.87 -40.29
CA PRO A 25 12.19 -9.44 -40.98
C PRO A 25 12.78 -10.66 -40.27
N ASN A 26 12.51 -10.88 -38.99
CA ASN A 26 13.15 -11.93 -38.19
C ASN A 26 12.21 -12.77 -37.31
N MET A 27 10.90 -12.49 -37.30
CA MET A 27 9.92 -13.32 -36.60
C MET A 27 9.22 -14.29 -37.56
N LYS A 28 9.03 -15.53 -37.11
CA LYS A 28 8.25 -16.57 -37.84
C LYS A 28 6.74 -16.46 -37.62
N THR A 29 6.34 -15.81 -36.54
CA THR A 29 4.94 -15.64 -36.13
C THR A 29 4.82 -14.27 -35.50
N ILE A 30 3.86 -13.48 -35.96
CA ILE A 30 3.60 -12.13 -35.41
C ILE A 30 2.55 -12.27 -34.30
N PRO A 31 2.89 -11.95 -33.03
CA PRO A 31 1.93 -11.96 -31.95
C PRO A 31 0.91 -10.83 -32.14
N PHE A 32 -0.25 -10.94 -31.49
CA PHE A 32 -1.19 -9.83 -31.43
C PHE A 32 -0.58 -8.64 -30.65
N PHE A 33 -0.79 -7.43 -31.18
CA PHE A 33 -0.50 -6.18 -30.50
C PHE A 33 -1.50 -5.10 -30.94
N PRO A 34 -1.84 -4.14 -30.07
CA PRO A 34 -2.81 -3.11 -30.40
C PRO A 34 -2.18 -1.99 -31.24
N ILE A 35 -2.70 -1.78 -32.46
CA ILE A 35 -2.28 -0.70 -33.38
C ILE A 35 -3.20 0.51 -33.28
N GLU A 36 -4.49 0.25 -33.00
CA GLU A 36 -5.51 1.29 -32.96
C GLU A 36 -5.66 1.88 -31.56
N ARG A 37 -6.75 2.64 -31.34
CA ARG A 37 -7.02 3.27 -30.05
C ARG A 37 -7.11 2.20 -28.95
N VAL A 38 -6.27 2.36 -27.93
CA VAL A 38 -6.16 1.46 -26.77
C VAL A 38 -6.84 2.03 -25.54
N SER A 39 -7.20 1.13 -24.63
CA SER A 39 -7.76 1.45 -23.32
C SER A 39 -6.96 0.72 -22.24
N VAL A 40 -6.05 1.44 -21.57
CA VAL A 40 -5.21 0.86 -20.53
C VAL A 40 -5.99 0.81 -19.22
N ARG A 41 -6.35 -0.40 -18.78
CA ARG A 41 -6.99 -0.65 -17.48
C ARG A 41 -6.63 -2.03 -16.95
N PRO A 42 -6.61 -2.24 -15.62
CA PRO A 42 -6.38 -3.57 -15.08
C PRO A 42 -7.59 -4.52 -15.29
N ARG A 43 -7.30 -5.75 -15.73
CA ARG A 43 -8.24 -6.85 -16.01
C ARG A 43 -8.37 -7.79 -14.81
N LEU A 44 -9.14 -8.88 -14.96
CA LEU A 44 -9.39 -9.86 -13.88
C LEU A 44 -8.11 -10.46 -13.27
N ASP A 45 -7.05 -10.62 -14.05
CA ASP A 45 -5.75 -11.12 -13.60
C ASP A 45 -4.84 -10.03 -13.01
N GLY A 46 -5.33 -8.78 -12.94
CA GLY A 46 -4.60 -7.61 -12.45
C GLY A 46 -3.64 -6.99 -13.48
N ARG A 47 -3.45 -7.63 -14.64
CA ARG A 47 -2.64 -7.11 -15.75
C ARG A 47 -3.44 -6.17 -16.62
N LEU A 48 -2.80 -5.55 -17.60
CA LEU A 48 -3.44 -4.56 -18.48
C LEU A 48 -4.08 -5.16 -19.74
N GLY A 49 -4.13 -6.49 -19.86
CA GLY A 49 -4.65 -7.19 -21.03
C GLY A 49 -3.72 -7.07 -22.23
N ASP A 50 -4.28 -6.83 -23.42
CA ASP A 50 -3.54 -6.71 -24.68
C ASP A 50 -2.56 -5.51 -24.65
N GLU A 51 -2.79 -4.53 -23.78
CA GLU A 51 -1.96 -3.34 -23.55
C GLU A 51 -0.82 -3.54 -22.54
N ASP A 52 -0.71 -4.73 -21.91
CA ASP A 52 0.35 -5.00 -20.93
C ASP A 52 1.68 -5.31 -21.63
N PHE A 53 2.66 -4.44 -21.44
CA PHE A 53 3.99 -4.59 -22.03
C PHE A 53 4.71 -5.86 -21.60
N THR A 54 4.31 -6.49 -20.49
CA THR A 54 4.89 -7.74 -20.01
C THR A 54 4.35 -8.99 -20.73
N LEU A 55 3.29 -8.84 -21.53
CA LEU A 55 2.62 -9.93 -22.25
C LEU A 55 2.70 -9.79 -23.76
N SER A 56 2.59 -8.57 -24.29
CA SER A 56 2.55 -8.29 -25.73
C SER A 56 3.61 -7.27 -26.14
N PRO A 57 4.21 -7.39 -27.35
CA PRO A 57 5.11 -6.38 -27.87
C PRO A 57 4.44 -5.02 -27.95
N GLN A 58 5.15 -3.98 -27.51
CA GLN A 58 4.66 -2.60 -27.52
C GLN A 58 5.28 -1.78 -28.64
N ILE A 59 4.71 -0.61 -28.87
CA ILE A 59 5.29 0.37 -29.77
C ILE A 59 6.68 0.76 -29.28
N PHE A 60 7.63 0.96 -30.18
CA PHE A 60 8.95 1.44 -29.79
C PHE A 60 8.85 2.87 -29.27
N SER A 61 9.40 3.10 -28.08
CA SER A 61 9.51 4.42 -27.45
C SER A 61 10.96 4.77 -27.19
N ARG A 62 11.35 6.00 -27.55
CA ARG A 62 12.67 6.55 -27.23
C ARG A 62 12.80 6.91 -25.75
N LEU A 63 11.69 7.15 -25.05
CA LEU A 63 11.68 7.40 -23.61
C LEU A 63 11.80 6.10 -22.81
N TYR A 64 11.37 4.97 -23.37
CA TYR A 64 11.42 3.65 -22.74
C TYR A 64 12.17 2.62 -23.60
N PRO A 65 13.42 2.88 -24.02
CA PRO A 65 14.14 2.05 -24.99
C PRO A 65 14.45 0.65 -24.45
N HIS A 66 14.57 0.50 -23.12
CA HIS A 66 14.84 -0.78 -22.46
C HIS A 66 13.68 -1.79 -22.63
N ARG A 67 12.46 -1.35 -22.93
CA ARG A 67 11.29 -2.26 -23.04
C ARG A 67 11.38 -3.24 -24.19
N ILE A 68 12.24 -3.00 -25.18
CA ILE A 68 12.52 -3.98 -26.25
C ILE A 68 13.11 -5.29 -25.69
N LEU A 69 13.72 -5.24 -24.49
CA LEU A 69 14.36 -6.36 -23.80
C LEU A 69 13.45 -7.01 -22.74
N LEU A 70 12.15 -6.70 -22.74
CA LEU A 70 11.21 -7.38 -21.85
C LEU A 70 11.22 -8.88 -22.14
N ARG A 71 11.36 -9.67 -21.07
CA ARG A 71 11.47 -11.13 -21.17
C ARG A 71 10.13 -11.72 -21.57
N ARG A 72 10.18 -12.80 -22.35
CA ARG A 72 9.02 -13.68 -22.59
C ARG A 72 8.89 -14.68 -21.44
N PHE A 73 7.69 -15.22 -21.29
CA PHE A 73 7.43 -16.30 -20.35
C PHE A 73 8.41 -17.48 -20.58
N PRO A 74 9.22 -17.87 -19.57
CA PRO A 74 10.28 -18.87 -19.75
C PRO A 74 9.77 -20.33 -19.75
N GLY A 75 8.47 -20.57 -19.56
CA GLY A 75 7.90 -21.89 -19.33
C GLY A 75 7.77 -22.22 -17.84
N ASP A 76 6.93 -23.21 -17.51
CA ASP A 76 6.55 -23.56 -16.12
C ASP A 76 7.69 -24.21 -15.29
N ASN A 77 8.79 -24.61 -15.93
CA ASN A 77 9.88 -25.38 -15.29
C ASN A 77 10.93 -24.51 -14.58
N THR A 78 10.68 -23.21 -14.42
CA THR A 78 11.64 -22.27 -13.82
C THR A 78 11.00 -21.43 -12.73
N ASP A 79 11.75 -21.10 -11.68
CA ASP A 79 11.26 -20.21 -10.62
C ASP A 79 10.84 -18.83 -11.17
N ALA A 80 11.46 -18.40 -12.28
CA ALA A 80 11.10 -17.17 -12.99
C ALA A 80 9.64 -17.17 -13.50
N ALA A 81 9.00 -18.33 -13.66
CA ALA A 81 7.58 -18.44 -13.96
C ALA A 81 6.69 -17.75 -12.90
N ALA A 82 7.18 -17.61 -11.66
CA ALA A 82 6.48 -16.86 -10.60
C ALA A 82 6.23 -15.39 -10.97
N MET A 83 6.99 -14.83 -11.92
CA MET A 83 6.78 -13.47 -12.42
C MET A 83 5.66 -13.35 -13.45
N TRP A 84 5.11 -14.48 -13.91
CA TRP A 84 3.91 -14.55 -14.76
C TRP A 84 2.76 -15.31 -14.09
N TRP A 85 2.85 -15.58 -12.79
CA TRP A 85 1.79 -16.26 -12.04
C TRP A 85 0.61 -15.32 -11.73
N THR A 86 -0.61 -15.82 -11.89
CA THR A 86 -1.85 -15.15 -11.48
C THR A 86 -2.39 -15.80 -10.20
N PRO A 87 -2.62 -15.04 -9.11
CA PRO A 87 -3.14 -15.61 -7.87
C PRO A 87 -4.53 -16.23 -8.01
N THR A 88 -4.74 -17.38 -7.37
CA THR A 88 -6.05 -18.00 -7.19
C THR A 88 -6.48 -17.93 -5.72
N LEU A 89 -7.75 -18.28 -5.44
CA LEU A 89 -8.27 -18.32 -4.07
C LEU A 89 -7.48 -19.26 -3.15
N ASP A 90 -6.86 -20.32 -3.68
CA ASP A 90 -6.00 -21.22 -2.89
C ASP A 90 -4.73 -20.53 -2.38
N ASN A 91 -4.37 -19.39 -2.95
CA ASN A 91 -3.21 -18.59 -2.56
C ASN A 91 -3.60 -17.41 -1.66
N PHE A 92 -4.88 -17.28 -1.34
CA PHE A 92 -5.44 -16.28 -0.45
C PHE A 92 -5.69 -16.91 0.92
N VAL A 93 -4.92 -16.48 1.92
CA VAL A 93 -5.07 -16.94 3.31
C VAL A 93 -6.00 -15.95 4.03
N PRO A 94 -7.26 -16.33 4.36
CA PRO A 94 -8.18 -15.43 5.02
C PRO A 94 -7.69 -15.07 6.43
N LEU A 95 -8.01 -13.86 6.88
CA LEU A 95 -7.78 -13.44 8.27
C LEU A 95 -8.89 -14.02 9.14
N THR A 96 -8.59 -15.15 9.80
CA THR A 96 -9.50 -15.92 10.67
C THR A 96 -10.19 -15.07 11.74
N ASN A 97 -9.50 -14.05 12.24
CA ASN A 97 -9.92 -13.25 13.40
C ASN A 97 -10.17 -11.77 13.08
N SER A 98 -10.16 -11.41 11.79
CA SER A 98 -10.60 -10.09 11.37
C SER A 98 -12.11 -9.99 11.45
N SER A 99 -12.60 -8.80 11.78
CA SER A 99 -14.00 -8.41 11.59
C SER A 99 -14.52 -8.62 10.16
N TYR A 100 -13.59 -8.77 9.22
CA TYR A 100 -13.82 -8.67 7.80
C TYR A 100 -13.34 -9.93 7.10
N LYS A 101 -14.29 -10.85 6.86
CA LYS A 101 -14.02 -12.18 6.30
C LYS A 101 -13.46 -12.17 4.88
N SER A 102 -13.60 -11.06 4.15
CA SER A 102 -13.03 -10.88 2.81
C SER A 102 -11.59 -10.40 2.81
N LEU A 103 -11.00 -10.16 3.99
CA LEU A 103 -9.59 -9.80 4.12
C LEU A 103 -8.73 -11.05 4.30
N GLY A 104 -7.54 -11.00 3.73
CA GLY A 104 -6.57 -12.08 3.73
C GLY A 104 -5.18 -11.59 3.38
N ARG A 105 -4.25 -12.54 3.29
CA ARG A 105 -2.86 -12.31 2.92
C ARG A 105 -2.45 -13.27 1.81
N VAL A 106 -1.37 -12.93 1.11
CA VAL A 106 -0.74 -13.83 0.15
C VAL A 106 -0.17 -15.02 0.91
N HIS A 107 -0.37 -16.23 0.38
CA HIS A 107 0.26 -17.42 0.92
C HIS A 107 1.80 -17.29 0.94
N SER A 108 2.41 -17.56 2.10
CA SER A 108 3.82 -17.25 2.36
C SER A 108 4.80 -17.94 1.41
N SER A 109 4.48 -19.15 0.93
CA SER A 109 5.31 -19.88 -0.03
C SER A 109 5.48 -19.13 -1.36
N ARG A 110 4.43 -18.44 -1.84
CA ARG A 110 4.48 -17.65 -3.08
C ARG A 110 5.31 -16.39 -2.89
N VAL A 111 5.14 -15.72 -1.76
CA VAL A 111 5.92 -14.52 -1.41
C VAL A 111 7.40 -14.84 -1.35
N LYS A 112 7.81 -15.97 -0.77
CA LYS A 112 9.23 -16.38 -0.67
C LYS A 112 9.92 -16.50 -2.04
N ILE A 113 9.23 -17.05 -3.04
CA ILE A 113 9.80 -17.21 -4.40
C ILE A 113 10.01 -15.85 -5.04
N ILE A 114 8.99 -14.98 -4.97
CA ILE A 114 9.08 -13.62 -5.51
C ILE A 114 10.18 -12.83 -4.79
N ASP A 115 10.21 -12.87 -3.45
CA ASP A 115 11.22 -12.19 -2.63
C ASP A 115 12.65 -12.60 -3.05
N ALA A 116 12.92 -13.90 -3.20
CA ALA A 116 14.22 -14.40 -3.65
C ALA A 116 14.65 -13.85 -5.02
N LEU A 117 13.72 -13.82 -5.99
CA LEU A 117 13.98 -13.27 -7.33
C LEU A 117 14.24 -11.76 -7.27
N THR A 118 13.40 -11.01 -6.53
CA THR A 118 13.56 -9.56 -6.39
C THR A 118 14.85 -9.19 -5.65
N TRP A 119 15.27 -10.00 -4.67
CA TRP A 119 16.52 -9.83 -3.94
C TRP A 119 17.73 -9.97 -4.85
N SER A 120 17.75 -11.00 -5.70
CA SER A 120 18.80 -11.22 -6.69
C SER A 120 18.91 -10.05 -7.67
N LEU A 121 17.77 -9.61 -8.23
CA LEU A 121 17.74 -8.48 -9.16
C LEU A 121 18.18 -7.16 -8.49
N ARG A 122 17.77 -6.94 -7.24
CA ARG A 122 18.18 -5.76 -6.46
C ARG A 122 19.70 -5.70 -6.28
N ASN A 123 20.34 -6.82 -5.93
CA ASN A 123 21.79 -6.86 -5.76
C ASN A 123 22.52 -6.59 -7.09
N ARG A 124 22.00 -7.14 -8.19
CA ARG A 124 22.47 -6.85 -9.54
C ARG A 124 22.34 -5.36 -9.86
N ALA A 125 21.17 -4.76 -9.65
CA ALA A 125 20.91 -3.35 -9.89
C ALA A 125 21.83 -2.43 -9.09
N TYR A 126 22.04 -2.69 -7.79
CA TYR A 126 22.99 -1.91 -6.99
C TYR A 126 24.43 -2.02 -7.50
N SER A 127 24.82 -3.18 -8.02
CA SER A 127 26.14 -3.35 -8.64
C SER A 127 26.28 -2.52 -9.93
N ILE A 128 25.21 -2.35 -10.71
CA ILE A 128 25.19 -1.48 -11.90
C ILE A 128 25.30 -0.02 -11.49
N ILE A 129 24.49 0.41 -10.50
CA ILE A 129 24.46 1.78 -10.00
C ILE A 129 25.82 2.17 -9.40
N ALA A 130 26.49 1.26 -8.69
CA ALA A 130 27.81 1.53 -8.14
C ALA A 130 28.89 1.72 -9.23
N LYS A 131 28.74 1.07 -10.39
CA LYS A 131 29.71 1.12 -11.49
C LYS A 131 29.51 2.30 -12.45
N ASN A 132 28.29 2.80 -12.57
CA ASN A 132 27.93 3.84 -13.54
C ASN A 132 27.52 5.12 -12.78
N ARG A 133 28.12 6.26 -13.12
CA ARG A 133 27.77 7.57 -12.55
C ARG A 133 26.88 8.42 -13.48
N ASP A 134 26.32 7.81 -14.53
CA ASP A 134 25.53 8.51 -15.53
C ASP A 134 24.11 8.84 -15.03
N ASP A 135 23.59 9.99 -15.46
CA ASP A 135 22.22 10.48 -15.18
C ASP A 135 21.12 9.55 -15.76
N ASP A 136 21.46 8.69 -16.72
CA ASP A 136 20.56 7.70 -17.36
C ASP A 136 20.01 6.64 -16.38
N LEU A 137 20.52 6.59 -15.15
CA LEU A 137 20.10 5.66 -14.11
C LEU A 137 18.87 6.10 -13.32
N ALA A 138 18.34 7.32 -13.50
CA ALA A 138 17.34 7.91 -12.60
C ALA A 138 16.10 7.02 -12.35
N ALA A 139 15.65 6.26 -13.35
CA ALA A 139 14.48 5.38 -13.21
C ALA A 139 14.76 4.06 -12.47
N LEU A 140 16.00 3.55 -12.48
CA LEU A 140 16.32 2.23 -11.92
C LEU A 140 16.14 2.18 -10.39
N PRO A 141 16.64 3.15 -9.59
CA PRO A 141 16.37 3.21 -8.15
C PRO A 141 14.87 3.22 -7.84
N ALA A 142 14.07 3.99 -8.58
CA ALA A 142 12.63 4.06 -8.36
C ALA A 142 11.93 2.71 -8.63
N LEU A 143 12.32 1.99 -9.69
CA LEU A 143 11.80 0.65 -9.98
C LEU A 143 12.18 -0.37 -8.89
N ILE A 144 13.44 -0.35 -8.44
CA ILE A 144 13.94 -1.25 -7.39
C ILE A 144 13.27 -0.98 -6.04
N SER A 145 13.13 0.29 -5.64
CA SER A 145 12.41 0.65 -4.42
C SER A 145 10.94 0.27 -4.53
N GLY A 146 10.27 0.58 -5.65
CA GLY A 146 8.87 0.20 -5.89
C GLY A 146 8.62 -1.30 -5.81
N MET A 147 9.50 -2.11 -6.41
CA MET A 147 9.47 -3.57 -6.35
C MET A 147 9.64 -4.07 -4.90
N ARG A 148 10.62 -3.54 -4.16
CA ARG A 148 10.88 -3.89 -2.75
C ARG A 148 9.67 -3.57 -1.87
N HIS A 149 9.05 -2.41 -2.09
CA HIS A 149 7.81 -2.01 -1.40
C HIS A 149 6.66 -2.98 -1.73
N GLY A 150 6.50 -3.38 -3.00
CA GLY A 150 5.51 -4.38 -3.41
C GLY A 150 5.65 -5.72 -2.70
N VAL A 151 6.88 -6.28 -2.62
CA VAL A 151 7.14 -7.52 -1.88
C VAL A 151 6.84 -7.39 -0.39
N THR A 152 7.20 -6.24 0.21
CA THR A 152 6.97 -6.01 1.62
C THR A 152 5.47 -5.90 1.93
N ARG A 153 4.69 -5.20 1.10
CA ARG A 153 3.23 -5.18 1.23
C ARG A 153 2.63 -6.57 1.07
N MET A 154 3.03 -7.34 0.05
CA MET A 154 2.51 -8.71 -0.16
C MET A 154 2.73 -9.62 1.06
N ARG A 155 3.82 -9.41 1.80
CA ARG A 155 4.17 -10.19 2.99
C ARG A 155 3.34 -9.84 4.22
N TYR A 156 3.00 -8.57 4.41
CA TYR A 156 2.51 -8.09 5.72
C TYR A 156 1.19 -7.33 5.66
N SER A 157 0.83 -6.76 4.51
CA SER A 157 -0.40 -5.99 4.34
C SER A 157 -1.62 -6.91 4.22
N PRO A 158 -2.75 -6.53 4.81
CA PRO A 158 -4.03 -7.19 4.59
C PRO A 158 -4.69 -6.70 3.29
N TYR A 159 -5.21 -7.64 2.50
CA TYR A 159 -5.82 -7.39 1.19
C TYR A 159 -7.22 -7.99 1.09
N THR A 160 -8.06 -7.41 0.23
CA THR A 160 -9.11 -8.18 -0.45
C THR A 160 -8.48 -9.01 -1.58
N PHE A 161 -9.14 -10.09 -2.00
CA PHE A 161 -8.60 -10.93 -3.09
C PHE A 161 -8.30 -10.12 -4.37
N ARG A 162 -9.17 -9.16 -4.72
CA ARG A 162 -8.97 -8.26 -5.87
C ARG A 162 -7.69 -7.43 -5.74
N GLU A 163 -7.46 -6.81 -4.59
CA GLU A 163 -6.26 -5.98 -4.37
C GLU A 163 -4.99 -6.82 -4.35
N LEU A 164 -5.06 -8.03 -3.81
CA LEU A 164 -3.95 -8.97 -3.85
C LEU A 164 -3.53 -9.29 -5.28
N VAL A 165 -4.50 -9.58 -6.16
CA VAL A 165 -4.24 -9.86 -7.58
C VAL A 165 -3.59 -8.64 -8.26
N LEU A 166 -4.10 -7.43 -7.98
CA LEU A 166 -3.56 -6.18 -8.51
C LEU A 166 -2.12 -5.91 -8.04
N ASP A 167 -1.83 -6.08 -6.74
CA ASP A 167 -0.52 -5.78 -6.17
C ASP A 167 0.54 -6.81 -6.60
N VAL A 168 0.16 -8.08 -6.77
CA VAL A 168 1.01 -9.12 -7.37
C VAL A 168 1.39 -8.75 -8.80
N ALA A 169 0.39 -8.48 -9.66
CA ALA A 169 0.63 -8.12 -11.05
C ALA A 169 1.50 -6.86 -11.19
N GLN A 170 1.29 -5.87 -10.32
CA GLN A 170 2.09 -4.66 -10.26
C GLN A 170 3.54 -4.92 -9.85
N THR A 171 3.76 -5.75 -8.83
CA THR A 171 5.11 -6.10 -8.38
C THR A 171 5.87 -6.88 -9.46
N GLN A 172 5.19 -7.80 -10.15
CA GLN A 172 5.73 -8.52 -11.30
C GLN A 172 6.13 -7.57 -12.44
N ARG A 173 5.27 -6.58 -12.75
CA ARG A 173 5.57 -5.58 -13.79
C ARG A 173 6.81 -4.75 -13.45
N LEU A 174 6.91 -4.28 -12.21
CA LEU A 174 8.10 -3.54 -11.74
C LEU A 174 9.37 -4.40 -11.81
N TYR A 175 9.28 -5.68 -11.45
CA TYR A 175 10.40 -6.62 -11.59
C TYR A 175 10.83 -6.80 -13.05
N LEU A 176 9.89 -7.03 -13.97
CA LEU A 176 10.19 -7.26 -15.39
C LEU A 176 10.74 -6.00 -16.07
N GLU A 177 10.21 -4.83 -15.72
CA GLU A 177 10.73 -3.54 -16.21
C GLU A 177 12.15 -3.29 -15.67
N ALA A 178 12.38 -3.50 -14.36
CA ALA A 178 13.71 -3.38 -13.76
C ALA A 178 14.72 -4.37 -14.37
N LEU A 179 14.30 -5.61 -14.64
CA LEU A 179 15.14 -6.63 -15.26
C LEU A 179 15.56 -6.20 -16.68
N ALA A 180 14.61 -5.74 -17.49
CA ALA A 180 14.88 -5.23 -18.83
C ALA A 180 15.80 -4.00 -18.80
N MET A 181 15.64 -3.12 -17.81
CA MET A 181 16.51 -1.96 -17.62
C MET A 181 17.92 -2.36 -17.18
N CYS A 182 18.08 -3.33 -16.27
CA CYS A 182 19.38 -3.89 -15.92
C CYS A 182 20.09 -4.52 -17.12
N ASP A 183 19.37 -5.33 -17.91
CA ASP A 183 19.88 -5.91 -19.14
C ASP A 183 20.31 -4.80 -20.13
N PHE A 184 19.48 -3.76 -20.31
CA PHE A 184 19.78 -2.64 -21.20
C PHE A 184 21.09 -1.92 -20.84
N LEU A 185 21.28 -1.64 -19.55
CA LEU A 185 22.39 -0.86 -19.02
C LEU A 185 23.71 -1.66 -18.97
N GLU A 186 23.68 -2.91 -18.48
CA GLU A 186 24.89 -3.75 -18.37
C GLU A 186 25.50 -4.04 -19.74
N ASP A 187 24.64 -4.35 -20.70
CA ASP A 187 25.06 -4.77 -22.04
C ASP A 187 25.27 -3.60 -23.01
N ARG A 188 25.07 -2.35 -22.56
CA ARG A 188 25.15 -1.12 -23.37
C ARG A 188 24.36 -1.23 -24.66
N TRP A 189 23.07 -1.56 -24.53
CA TRP A 189 22.17 -1.71 -25.67
C TRP A 189 21.95 -0.39 -26.42
N ASP A 190 22.15 0.76 -25.76
CA ASP A 190 22.28 2.09 -26.37
C ASP A 190 23.30 2.09 -27.53
N ARG A 191 24.44 1.42 -27.34
CA ARG A 191 25.49 1.31 -28.35
C ARG A 191 25.22 0.20 -29.35
N LYS A 192 24.69 -0.94 -28.89
CA LYS A 192 24.40 -2.10 -29.76
C LYS A 192 23.32 -1.82 -30.80
N LEU A 193 22.31 -1.00 -30.47
CA LEU A 193 21.27 -0.58 -31.42
C LEU A 193 21.80 0.37 -32.51
N ASN A 194 22.87 1.11 -32.19
CA ASN A 194 23.49 2.08 -33.08
C ASN A 194 24.79 1.55 -33.73
N SER A 195 25.20 0.31 -33.43
CA SER A 195 26.47 -0.24 -33.91
C SER A 195 26.30 -0.91 -35.27
N VAL A 196 27.31 -0.71 -36.13
CA VAL A 196 27.40 -1.37 -37.43
C VAL A 196 28.12 -2.71 -37.22
N GLY A 197 27.43 -3.67 -36.59
CA GLY A 197 27.93 -5.02 -36.35
C GLY A 197 27.46 -6.04 -37.40
N PRO A 198 27.98 -7.28 -37.38
CA PRO A 198 27.45 -8.37 -38.22
C PRO A 198 25.97 -8.64 -37.87
N ILE A 199 25.14 -8.74 -38.91
CA ILE A 199 23.69 -8.94 -38.77
C ILE A 199 23.41 -10.25 -38.04
N LYS A 200 22.70 -10.19 -36.90
CA LYS A 200 22.19 -11.37 -36.21
C LYS A 200 20.86 -11.80 -36.84
N THR A 201 20.91 -12.79 -37.72
CA THR A 201 19.73 -13.27 -38.47
C THR A 201 18.68 -13.96 -37.60
N THR A 202 19.08 -14.57 -36.47
CA THR A 202 18.14 -15.17 -35.51
C THR A 202 17.91 -14.25 -34.32
N PRO A 203 16.64 -13.88 -34.02
CA PRO A 203 16.37 -13.03 -32.89
C PRO A 203 16.59 -13.77 -31.57
N HIS A 204 17.00 -13.02 -30.55
CA HIS A 204 17.05 -13.48 -29.17
C HIS A 204 15.64 -13.91 -28.73
N ARG A 205 15.45 -15.22 -28.54
CA ARG A 205 14.11 -15.82 -28.28
C ARG A 205 13.53 -15.42 -26.92
N GLU A 206 14.39 -15.03 -25.99
CA GLU A 206 14.02 -14.58 -24.65
C GLU A 206 13.34 -13.21 -24.63
N PHE A 207 13.54 -12.37 -25.65
CA PHE A 207 13.04 -10.99 -25.65
C PHE A 207 11.77 -10.84 -26.47
N MET A 208 10.86 -10.01 -25.98
CA MET A 208 9.57 -9.75 -26.61
C MET A 208 9.74 -8.99 -27.92
N GLY A 209 10.61 -7.97 -27.93
CA GLY A 209 10.80 -7.05 -29.05
C GLY A 209 9.82 -5.88 -29.01
N ALA A 210 9.73 -5.16 -30.13
CA ALA A 210 8.84 -4.02 -30.28
C ALA A 210 8.34 -3.87 -31.71
N TRP A 211 7.24 -3.13 -31.87
CA TRP A 211 6.71 -2.74 -33.18
C TRP A 211 6.85 -1.23 -33.41
N THR A 212 6.92 -0.80 -34.66
CA THR A 212 7.07 0.62 -35.01
C THR A 212 6.73 0.87 -36.47
N SER A 213 6.28 2.09 -36.79
CA SER A 213 6.05 2.52 -38.16
C SER A 213 7.31 3.06 -38.84
N ASP A 214 8.41 3.23 -38.11
CA ASP A 214 9.70 3.72 -38.63
C ASP A 214 10.56 2.55 -39.14
N PRO A 215 10.79 2.42 -40.46
CA PRO A 215 11.63 1.36 -41.01
C PRO A 215 13.06 1.37 -40.45
N SER A 216 13.57 2.56 -40.08
CA SER A 216 14.93 2.73 -39.56
C SER A 216 15.10 2.04 -38.21
N VAL A 217 14.08 2.12 -37.35
CA VAL A 217 14.09 1.48 -36.03
C VAL A 217 13.99 -0.04 -36.18
N VAL A 218 13.15 -0.55 -37.10
CA VAL A 218 13.08 -2.00 -37.36
C VAL A 218 14.41 -2.54 -37.88
N GLN A 219 15.11 -1.79 -38.73
CA GLN A 219 16.46 -2.14 -39.18
C GLN A 219 17.44 -2.25 -38.00
N GLN A 220 17.42 -1.30 -37.07
CA GLN A 220 18.27 -1.33 -35.87
C GLN A 220 17.96 -2.54 -34.99
N LEU A 221 16.68 -2.83 -34.74
CA LEU A 221 16.26 -4.01 -33.97
C LEU A 221 16.72 -5.31 -34.65
N TYR A 222 16.54 -5.39 -35.97
CA TYR A 222 16.97 -6.53 -36.77
C TYR A 222 18.49 -6.75 -36.68
N GLN A 223 19.29 -5.71 -36.87
CA GLN A 223 20.75 -5.77 -36.74
C GLN A 223 21.20 -6.19 -35.34
N ALA A 224 20.51 -5.69 -34.32
CA ALA A 224 20.78 -6.02 -32.92
C ALA A 224 20.31 -7.43 -32.52
N GLY A 225 19.59 -8.14 -33.40
CA GLY A 225 19.02 -9.47 -33.12
C GLY A 225 17.81 -9.43 -32.19
N ILE A 226 17.08 -8.32 -32.15
CA ILE A 226 15.82 -8.18 -31.41
C ILE A 226 14.66 -8.34 -32.40
N ALA A 227 13.57 -8.95 -31.94
CA ALA A 227 12.34 -9.05 -32.71
C ALA A 227 11.80 -7.64 -33.05
N GLY A 228 11.75 -7.31 -34.34
CA GLY A 228 11.22 -6.05 -34.86
C GLY A 228 9.98 -6.32 -35.72
N ILE A 229 8.94 -5.51 -35.53
CA ILE A 229 7.70 -5.58 -36.31
C ILE A 229 7.46 -4.20 -36.92
N ILE A 230 7.12 -4.14 -38.21
CA ILE A 230 6.74 -2.91 -38.89
C ILE A 230 5.25 -2.94 -39.22
N ASP A 231 4.52 -1.89 -38.84
CA ASP A 231 3.17 -1.64 -39.32
C ASP A 231 3.21 -0.70 -40.53
N ARG A 232 2.62 -1.12 -41.65
CA ARG A 232 2.56 -0.33 -42.90
C ARG A 232 1.10 -0.04 -43.25
N SER A 233 0.82 1.21 -43.64
CA SER A 233 -0.45 1.54 -44.29
C SER A 233 -0.39 1.12 -45.76
N SER A 234 -1.21 0.13 -46.11
CA SER A 234 -1.32 -0.62 -47.38
C SER A 234 -0.58 -0.12 -48.64
N ARG A 235 0.17 -1.03 -49.28
CA ARG A 235 0.10 -1.32 -50.72
C ARG A 235 0.37 -2.82 -50.97
N ILE A 236 -0.72 -3.58 -51.02
CA ILE A 236 -0.94 -4.92 -51.59
C ILE A 236 0.29 -5.84 -51.63
N ILE A 237 0.38 -6.78 -50.68
CA ILE A 237 0.98 -8.11 -50.93
C ILE A 237 0.11 -9.22 -50.31
N ARG A 238 -0.18 -10.27 -51.09
CA ARG A 238 -0.85 -11.50 -50.63
C ARG A 238 0.17 -12.47 -50.04
N VAL A 239 0.22 -12.60 -48.71
CA VAL A 239 0.50 -13.86 -47.99
C VAL A 239 -0.30 -13.87 -46.68
N GLN A 240 -1.07 -14.93 -46.46
CA GLN A 240 -2.01 -15.10 -45.33
C GLN A 240 -1.35 -15.78 -44.13
N SER A 241 -1.20 -15.04 -43.03
CA SER A 241 -1.26 -15.60 -41.68
C SER A 241 -2.04 -14.63 -40.79
N LEU A 242 -2.78 -15.15 -39.80
CA LEU A 242 -3.58 -14.34 -38.87
C LEU A 242 -2.69 -13.97 -37.66
N CYS A 243 -2.79 -12.74 -37.14
CA CYS A 243 -2.21 -12.42 -35.83
C CYS A 243 -2.79 -13.39 -34.80
N ARG A 244 -1.94 -14.22 -34.19
CA ARG A 244 -2.38 -15.15 -33.16
C ARG A 244 -2.36 -14.41 -31.83
N ARG A 245 -3.55 -14.14 -31.29
CA ARG A 245 -3.69 -13.73 -29.89
C ARG A 245 -3.23 -14.89 -29.01
N ASP A 246 -2.41 -14.60 -28.02
CA ASP A 246 -2.05 -15.59 -27.01
C ASP A 246 -3.28 -15.85 -26.14
N GLU A 247 -3.70 -17.11 -26.04
CA GLU A 247 -4.86 -17.53 -25.24
C GLU A 247 -4.68 -17.21 -23.75
N LYS A 248 -3.45 -16.94 -23.31
CA LYS A 248 -3.12 -16.59 -21.92
C LYS A 248 -3.37 -15.12 -21.56
N VAL A 249 -3.73 -14.25 -22.51
CA VAL A 249 -4.01 -12.83 -22.21
C VAL A 249 -5.46 -12.67 -21.78
N GLU A 250 -5.66 -12.29 -20.52
CA GLU A 250 -6.98 -11.99 -19.98
C GLU A 250 -7.48 -10.62 -20.48
N THR A 251 -8.72 -10.57 -20.95
CA THR A 251 -9.36 -9.35 -21.45
C THR A 251 -10.65 -9.01 -20.70
N ALA A 252 -11.12 -9.92 -19.85
CA ALA A 252 -12.29 -9.70 -19.04
C ALA A 252 -12.03 -8.63 -17.96
N ASP A 253 -13.00 -7.73 -17.81
CA ASP A 253 -13.02 -6.73 -16.75
C ASP A 253 -13.59 -7.31 -15.46
N TRP A 254 -13.25 -6.68 -14.33
CA TRP A 254 -13.86 -6.98 -13.04
C TRP A 254 -15.38 -6.72 -13.07
N SER A 255 -16.15 -7.68 -12.55
CA SER A 255 -17.60 -7.58 -12.37
C SER A 255 -17.93 -7.31 -10.89
N PRO A 256 -18.96 -6.49 -10.56
CA PRO A 256 -19.88 -5.78 -11.47
C PRO A 256 -19.31 -4.50 -12.08
N THR A 257 -18.20 -3.98 -11.55
CA THR A 257 -17.62 -2.70 -11.96
C THR A 257 -16.16 -2.83 -12.41
N ALA A 258 -15.92 -2.47 -13.66
CA ALA A 258 -14.58 -2.35 -14.23
C ALA A 258 -13.74 -1.31 -13.45
N LEU A 259 -12.43 -1.53 -13.41
CA LEU A 259 -11.50 -0.56 -12.84
C LEU A 259 -11.41 0.70 -13.72
N PRO A 260 -11.09 1.86 -13.13
CA PRO A 260 -10.95 3.10 -13.89
C PRO A 260 -9.89 2.96 -14.97
N GLU A 261 -10.18 3.52 -16.14
CA GLU A 261 -9.24 3.62 -17.24
C GLU A 261 -8.10 4.58 -16.87
N ARG A 262 -6.86 4.15 -17.08
CA ARG A 262 -5.66 4.95 -16.85
C ARG A 262 -5.32 5.82 -18.06
N TYR A 263 -5.59 5.29 -19.25
CA TYR A 263 -5.29 5.95 -20.52
C TYR A 263 -6.23 5.47 -21.62
N SER A 264 -6.65 6.41 -22.46
CA SER A 264 -7.43 6.15 -23.68
C SER A 264 -6.83 6.96 -24.82
N GLY A 265 -6.29 6.31 -25.84
CA GLY A 265 -5.59 7.03 -26.89
C GLY A 265 -4.84 6.11 -27.85
N LEU A 266 -3.93 6.69 -28.62
CA LEU A 266 -3.09 5.92 -29.53
C LEU A 266 -1.89 5.32 -28.78
N PRO A 267 -1.37 4.16 -29.20
CA PRO A 267 -0.14 3.63 -28.64
C PRO A 267 1.01 4.63 -28.79
N GLY A 268 1.75 4.86 -27.70
CA GLY A 268 2.86 5.81 -27.69
C GLY A 268 3.41 6.03 -26.28
N ASP A 269 4.16 7.12 -26.11
CA ASP A 269 4.85 7.43 -24.84
C ASP A 269 3.90 7.60 -23.65
N ASP A 270 2.72 8.19 -23.88
CA ASP A 270 1.71 8.37 -22.83
C ASP A 270 1.09 7.04 -22.39
N MET A 271 0.90 6.09 -23.32
CA MET A 271 0.50 4.72 -23.00
C MET A 271 1.58 4.02 -22.17
N HIS A 272 2.86 4.15 -22.58
CA HIS A 272 3.97 3.57 -21.82
C HIS A 272 4.03 4.09 -20.39
N ARG A 273 3.84 5.40 -20.20
CA ARG A 273 3.77 6.05 -18.90
C ARG A 273 2.60 5.49 -18.08
N ALA A 274 1.40 5.47 -18.65
CA ALA A 274 0.20 4.97 -17.97
C ALA A 274 0.28 3.49 -17.57
N SER A 275 0.96 2.66 -18.36
CA SER A 275 1.18 1.24 -18.05
C SER A 275 2.14 1.02 -16.87
N SER A 276 3.07 1.96 -16.63
CA SER A 276 3.98 1.95 -15.47
C SER A 276 3.43 2.65 -14.24
N GLU A 277 2.28 3.32 -14.33
CA GLU A 277 1.64 3.91 -13.16
C GLU A 277 1.27 2.84 -12.13
N LEU A 278 1.44 3.18 -10.86
CA LEU A 278 1.06 2.32 -9.75
C LEU A 278 -0.48 2.18 -9.70
N ASN A 279 -0.98 1.04 -9.19
CA ASN A 279 -2.41 0.91 -8.94
C ASN A 279 -2.86 1.97 -7.96
N ARG A 280 -3.89 2.74 -8.33
CA ARG A 280 -4.55 3.68 -7.43
C ARG A 280 -5.76 3.02 -6.82
N TYR A 281 -5.73 2.86 -5.50
CA TYR A 281 -6.91 2.46 -4.75
C TYR A 281 -7.80 3.69 -4.53
N GLY A 282 -9.11 3.52 -4.55
CA GLY A 282 -10.08 4.63 -4.49
C GLY A 282 -9.86 5.55 -3.29
N ASP A 283 -9.96 6.85 -3.53
CA ASP A 283 -9.65 7.93 -2.57
C ASP A 283 -10.66 8.01 -1.41
N LEU A 284 -10.17 8.15 -0.16
CA LEU A 284 -11.01 8.46 0.99
C LEU A 284 -11.60 9.88 0.94
N ASP A 285 -11.05 10.79 0.14
CA ASP A 285 -11.59 12.16 0.04
C ASP A 285 -13.02 12.19 -0.55
N LYS A 286 -13.40 11.18 -1.34
CA LYS A 286 -14.80 10.95 -1.74
C LYS A 286 -15.73 10.65 -0.54
N TYR A 287 -15.19 10.29 0.62
CA TYR A 287 -15.96 10.09 1.85
C TYR A 287 -16.05 11.35 2.71
N PHE A 288 -15.01 12.19 2.69
CA PHE A 288 -14.93 13.40 3.52
C PHE A 288 -15.44 14.67 2.84
N LEU A 289 -15.48 14.70 1.50
CA LEU A 289 -15.78 15.91 0.72
C LEU A 289 -16.95 15.80 -0.27
N ASP A 290 -17.38 14.61 -0.70
CA ASP A 290 -18.67 14.34 -1.39
C ASP A 290 -18.76 12.86 -1.85
N ILE A 291 -19.62 12.10 -1.16
CA ILE A 291 -20.28 10.82 -1.50
C ILE A 291 -19.72 10.02 -2.70
N ASP A 292 -19.17 8.81 -2.48
CA ASP A 292 -19.24 7.75 -3.50
C ASP A 292 -20.54 6.94 -3.34
N THR A 293 -21.35 7.01 -4.40
CA THR A 293 -22.70 6.43 -4.57
C THR A 293 -22.68 5.14 -5.39
N LYS A 294 -21.50 4.64 -5.76
CA LYS A 294 -21.37 3.31 -6.36
C LYS A 294 -20.86 2.33 -5.31
N GLN A 295 -21.27 1.08 -5.41
CA GLN A 295 -20.76 -0.05 -4.63
C GLN A 295 -19.25 -0.33 -4.90
N ASP A 296 -18.48 0.66 -5.35
CA ASP A 296 -17.16 0.51 -5.97
C ASP A 296 -16.01 0.72 -5.00
N VAL A 297 -16.30 1.10 -3.76
CA VAL A 297 -15.37 0.80 -2.67
C VAL A 297 -15.85 -0.48 -2.06
N VAL A 298 -15.06 -1.55 -2.21
CA VAL A 298 -15.24 -2.78 -1.43
C VAL A 298 -15.30 -2.32 0.02
N PRO A 299 -16.49 -2.30 0.66
CA PRO A 299 -16.56 -2.14 2.10
C PRO A 299 -15.66 -3.22 2.64
N VAL A 300 -15.03 -2.99 3.78
CA VAL A 300 -14.01 -3.91 4.29
C VAL A 300 -14.52 -5.38 4.35
N GLY A 301 -15.82 -5.66 4.28
CA GLY A 301 -16.27 -6.83 3.51
C GLY A 301 -17.71 -6.81 2.96
N GLU A 302 -18.01 -7.81 2.11
CA GLU A 302 -19.37 -8.27 1.83
C GLU A 302 -19.82 -9.32 2.86
N ARG A 303 -21.14 -9.39 3.06
CA ARG A 303 -21.83 -10.18 4.09
C ARG A 303 -21.57 -11.69 3.94
N GLY A 304 -21.12 -12.35 5.00
CA GLY A 304 -21.32 -13.79 5.15
C GLY A 304 -22.77 -14.08 5.57
N THR A 305 -23.49 -14.88 4.79
CA THR A 305 -24.82 -15.41 5.16
C THR A 305 -24.61 -16.62 6.07
N ILE A 306 -25.35 -16.69 7.17
CA ILE A 306 -25.50 -17.93 7.94
C ILE A 306 -27.00 -18.23 7.94
N ASP A 307 -27.36 -19.34 7.31
CA ASP A 307 -28.65 -19.98 7.53
C ASP A 307 -28.61 -20.65 8.89
N MET A 308 -29.54 -20.29 9.78
CA MET A 308 -29.80 -21.07 10.99
C MET A 308 -31.25 -21.52 11.03
N PRO A 309 -31.53 -22.75 11.51
CA PRO A 309 -32.87 -23.30 11.59
C PRO A 309 -33.71 -22.50 12.58
N THR A 310 -34.95 -22.21 12.19
CA THR A 310 -35.90 -21.41 12.95
C THR A 310 -36.42 -22.16 14.16
N PRO A 311 -36.36 -21.61 15.39
CA PRO A 311 -37.29 -21.98 16.44
C PRO A 311 -38.49 -21.04 16.40
N SER A 312 -39.65 -21.67 16.24
CA SER A 312 -41.02 -21.19 16.38
C SER A 312 -41.23 -19.80 16.99
N ALA A 313 -41.92 -18.98 16.21
CA ALA A 313 -42.57 -17.75 16.63
C ALA A 313 -43.50 -17.98 17.84
N THR A 314 -43.38 -17.11 18.85
CA THR A 314 -44.51 -16.83 19.74
C THR A 314 -44.83 -15.34 19.73
N LYS A 315 -46.08 -15.04 19.42
CA LYS A 315 -46.64 -13.73 19.09
C LYS A 315 -46.95 -12.91 20.34
N LYS A 316 -46.69 -11.61 20.21
CA LYS A 316 -47.48 -10.43 20.67
C LYS A 316 -47.65 -10.19 22.18
N ARG A 317 -47.42 -8.93 22.58
CA ARG A 317 -48.52 -7.96 22.81
C ARG A 317 -48.03 -6.52 22.92
N THR A 318 -48.56 -5.68 22.05
CA THR A 318 -48.70 -4.24 22.23
C THR A 318 -49.76 -3.93 23.30
N LYS A 319 -49.52 -2.90 24.12
CA LYS A 319 -50.51 -1.87 24.51
C LYS A 319 -49.86 -0.74 25.35
N ASN A 320 -49.68 0.40 24.68
CA ASN A 320 -50.11 1.75 25.04
C ASN A 320 -50.02 2.30 26.49
N ARG A 321 -49.30 3.42 26.56
CA ARG A 321 -49.71 4.75 27.11
C ARG A 321 -49.65 4.90 28.64
N TRP A 322 -48.93 5.92 29.12
CA TRP A 322 -49.46 7.13 29.81
C TRP A 322 -48.36 7.86 30.61
N LYS A 323 -48.46 9.21 30.56
CA LYS A 323 -48.11 10.21 31.58
C LYS A 323 -46.64 10.58 31.86
N SER A 324 -46.32 11.76 31.34
CA SER A 324 -45.44 12.77 31.92
C SER A 324 -45.62 12.92 33.44
N SER A 325 -44.50 12.87 34.16
CA SER A 325 -44.31 13.42 35.50
C SER A 325 -42.81 13.79 35.66
N PRO A 326 -42.48 14.75 36.53
CA PRO A 326 -41.24 15.51 36.46
C PRO A 326 -40.04 14.68 36.92
N ALA A 327 -38.89 14.92 36.30
CA ALA A 327 -37.63 14.27 36.66
C ALA A 327 -37.27 14.56 38.13
N PRO A 328 -36.87 13.55 38.93
CA PRO A 328 -36.25 13.82 40.21
C PRO A 328 -34.84 14.37 39.94
N GLU A 329 -34.47 15.41 40.69
CA GLU A 329 -33.11 15.95 40.73
C GLU A 329 -32.11 14.79 40.93
N LYS A 330 -31.34 14.51 39.88
CA LYS A 330 -30.15 13.69 40.01
C LYS A 330 -29.12 14.50 40.78
N THR A 331 -29.00 14.21 42.06
CA THR A 331 -27.80 14.45 42.84
C THR A 331 -26.58 14.08 42.00
N LEU A 332 -25.76 15.09 41.73
CA LEU A 332 -24.47 14.96 41.05
C LEU A 332 -23.58 14.05 41.89
N SER A 333 -23.51 12.76 41.58
CA SER A 333 -22.37 11.95 41.99
C SER A 333 -21.19 12.43 41.13
N VAL A 334 -20.39 13.33 41.68
CA VAL A 334 -19.10 13.74 41.14
C VAL A 334 -18.15 12.55 41.26
N ALA A 335 -18.25 11.62 40.32
CA ALA A 335 -17.11 10.78 39.97
C ALA A 335 -16.20 11.67 39.13
N ASP A 336 -15.05 12.03 39.68
CA ASP A 336 -13.98 12.82 39.05
C ASP A 336 -13.53 12.16 37.73
N ASN A 337 -14.23 12.45 36.63
CA ASN A 337 -13.75 12.17 35.28
C ASN A 337 -12.67 13.21 34.94
N LYS A 338 -11.49 13.11 35.55
CA LYS A 338 -10.32 13.90 35.16
C LYS A 338 -10.01 13.63 33.69
N LEU A 339 -10.31 14.61 32.84
CA LEU A 339 -9.96 14.59 31.43
C LEU A 339 -8.43 14.46 31.29
N ARG A 340 -7.96 13.46 30.55
CA ARG A 340 -6.53 13.26 30.27
C ARG A 340 -5.94 14.49 29.56
N ASP A 341 -4.83 15.02 30.08
CA ASP A 341 -4.00 15.95 29.31
C ASP A 341 -3.25 15.18 28.21
N LYS A 342 -3.53 15.53 26.96
CA LYS A 342 -2.92 14.91 25.78
C LYS A 342 -1.46 15.29 25.60
N TRP A 343 -1.02 16.41 26.18
CA TRP A 343 0.36 16.89 26.11
C TRP A 343 1.25 16.26 27.18
N LEU A 344 0.69 15.38 28.00
CA LEU A 344 1.43 14.54 28.93
C LEU A 344 1.45 13.11 28.42
N GLU A 345 2.61 12.48 28.59
CA GLU A 345 2.80 11.08 28.29
C GLU A 345 1.91 10.21 29.20
N ILE A 346 1.35 9.14 28.63
CA ILE A 346 0.64 8.12 29.39
C ILE A 346 1.68 7.25 30.09
N THR A 347 1.51 7.05 31.39
CA THR A 347 2.37 6.18 32.21
C THR A 347 1.52 5.08 32.84
N GLY A 348 2.16 3.97 33.22
CA GLY A 348 1.52 2.84 33.90
C GLY A 348 2.07 1.49 33.44
N ASP A 349 1.74 0.44 34.19
CA ASP A 349 2.31 -0.90 34.00
C ASP A 349 1.91 -1.55 32.66
N PHE A 350 0.82 -1.10 32.05
CA PHE A 350 0.34 -1.58 30.76
C PHE A 350 0.90 -0.79 29.57
N ILE A 351 1.65 0.30 29.80
CA ILE A 351 2.17 1.18 28.75
C ILE A 351 3.61 0.78 28.42
N PRO A 352 3.96 0.57 27.14
CA PRO A 352 5.35 0.32 26.77
C PRO A 352 6.23 1.55 27.06
N LEU A 353 7.51 1.29 27.35
CA LEU A 353 8.50 2.32 27.63
C LEU A 353 8.72 3.23 26.42
N THR A 354 8.86 4.53 26.64
CA THR A 354 9.18 5.48 25.58
C THR A 354 10.67 5.48 25.28
N ILE A 355 11.02 5.68 24.01
CA ILE A 355 12.41 5.84 23.58
C ILE A 355 13.04 7.04 24.34
N PRO A 356 14.31 6.93 24.79
CA PRO A 356 14.99 8.03 25.46
C PRO A 356 14.87 9.38 24.72
N HIS A 357 14.83 10.48 25.47
CA HIS A 357 14.69 11.87 25.00
C HIS A 357 13.29 12.29 24.49
N TRP A 358 12.45 11.38 23.99
CA TRP A 358 11.15 11.74 23.40
C TRP A 358 10.13 12.31 24.41
N SER A 359 10.08 11.77 25.63
CA SER A 359 9.23 12.29 26.69
C SER A 359 9.63 13.72 27.10
N LYS A 360 10.94 14.00 27.11
CA LYS A 360 11.47 15.34 27.39
C LYS A 360 11.16 16.29 26.23
N ALA A 361 11.33 15.83 24.99
CA ALA A 361 10.99 16.60 23.80
C ALA A 361 9.52 17.04 23.77
N LEU A 362 8.58 16.15 24.13
CA LEU A 362 7.16 16.49 24.23
C LEU A 362 6.87 17.61 25.25
N ARG A 363 7.60 17.63 26.38
CA ARG A 363 7.45 18.66 27.42
C ARG A 363 8.00 20.03 27.01
N LEU A 364 9.00 20.05 26.11
CA LEU A 364 9.66 21.26 25.64
C LEU A 364 8.93 21.97 24.49
N ILE A 365 7.81 21.42 24.00
CA ILE A 365 7.05 21.99 22.89
C ILE A 365 6.50 23.37 23.29
N ASP A 366 6.80 24.38 22.47
CA ASP A 366 6.17 25.69 22.53
C ASP A 366 4.80 25.64 21.86
N ARG A 367 3.76 25.60 22.70
CA ARG A 367 2.36 25.50 22.28
C ARG A 367 1.82 26.79 21.65
N SER A 368 2.53 27.91 21.78
CA SER A 368 2.11 29.21 21.24
C SER A 368 2.36 29.33 19.73
N GLN A 369 3.31 28.55 19.17
CA GLN A 369 3.74 28.63 17.77
C GLN A 369 2.83 27.89 16.78
N ARG A 370 1.52 27.80 17.04
CA ARG A 370 0.59 27.12 16.13
C ARG A 370 0.49 27.87 14.80
N GLN A 371 0.33 27.12 13.70
CA GLN A 371 0.00 27.72 12.42
C GLN A 371 -1.33 28.49 12.50
N SER A 372 -1.37 29.68 11.89
CA SER A 372 -2.56 30.53 11.83
C SER A 372 -3.65 29.93 10.95
N LYS A 373 -3.25 29.20 9.89
CA LYS A 373 -4.15 28.48 9.00
C LYS A 373 -4.18 27.01 9.39
N ALA A 374 -5.38 26.48 9.60
CA ALA A 374 -5.55 25.05 9.82
C ALA A 374 -5.10 24.26 8.57
N PRO A 375 -4.42 23.12 8.75
CA PRO A 375 -4.05 22.26 7.63
C PRO A 375 -5.31 21.73 6.93
N PRO A 376 -5.21 21.32 5.64
CA PRO A 376 -6.32 20.68 4.94
C PRO A 376 -6.87 19.48 5.71
N LYS A 377 -8.17 19.20 5.55
CA LYS A 377 -8.89 18.18 6.32
C LYS A 377 -8.27 16.78 6.20
N HIS A 378 -7.77 16.38 5.04
CA HIS A 378 -7.13 15.06 4.86
C HIS A 378 -5.83 14.89 5.66
N TYR A 379 -5.14 15.98 6.01
CA TYR A 379 -3.99 15.94 6.92
C TYR A 379 -4.40 15.87 8.40
N CYS A 380 -5.62 16.29 8.72
CA CYS A 380 -6.13 16.37 10.08
C CYS A 380 -6.57 15.00 10.62
N GLY A 381 -6.73 14.91 11.94
CA GLY A 381 -7.24 13.72 12.60
C GLY A 381 -6.14 12.71 12.96
N TYR A 382 -6.57 11.47 13.15
CA TYR A 382 -5.76 10.36 13.65
C TYR A 382 -5.91 9.17 12.70
N ARG A 383 -4.80 8.68 12.13
CA ARG A 383 -4.78 7.51 11.23
C ARG A 383 -5.02 6.21 11.99
N PHE A 384 -4.63 6.20 13.26
CA PHE A 384 -4.78 5.12 14.24
C PHE A 384 -5.41 5.72 15.51
N PRO A 385 -6.14 4.95 16.33
CA PRO A 385 -6.75 5.49 17.53
C PRO A 385 -5.67 6.04 18.48
N ASP A 386 -5.98 7.14 19.16
CA ASP A 386 -5.10 7.67 20.22
C ASP A 386 -4.86 6.57 21.27
N PRO A 387 -3.61 6.20 21.60
CA PRO A 387 -3.32 5.09 22.52
C PRO A 387 -3.99 5.23 23.89
N GLY A 388 -4.17 6.46 24.39
CA GLY A 388 -4.87 6.66 25.65
C GLY A 388 -6.38 6.55 25.54
N MET A 389 -6.95 6.64 24.34
CA MET A 389 -8.33 6.23 24.13
C MET A 389 -8.53 4.74 24.43
N LEU A 390 -7.51 3.91 24.17
CA LEU A 390 -7.59 2.46 24.40
C LEU A 390 -7.50 2.10 25.87
N VAL A 391 -6.65 2.75 26.66
CA VAL A 391 -6.33 2.29 28.02
C VAL A 391 -6.66 3.23 29.17
N PHE A 392 -6.87 4.53 28.94
CA PHE A 392 -7.04 5.50 30.04
C PHE A 392 -8.35 5.32 30.82
N SER A 393 -9.40 4.80 30.19
CA SER A 393 -10.70 4.60 30.83
C SER A 393 -10.83 3.17 31.34
N GLU A 394 -10.73 2.95 32.65
CA GLU A 394 -10.83 1.62 33.27
C GLU A 394 -12.11 0.87 32.90
N GLY A 395 -13.26 1.55 32.86
CA GLY A 395 -14.53 0.93 32.49
C GLY A 395 -14.70 0.61 31.00
N ARG A 396 -13.75 1.02 30.13
CA ARG A 396 -13.84 0.84 28.67
C ARG A 396 -12.59 0.21 28.05
N ARG A 397 -11.51 0.04 28.80
CA ARG A 397 -10.21 -0.39 28.27
C ARG A 397 -10.23 -1.78 27.64
N GLU A 398 -10.91 -2.74 28.27
CA GLU A 398 -11.14 -4.09 27.74
C GLU A 398 -11.83 -4.03 26.37
N ARG A 399 -12.97 -3.33 26.32
CA ARG A 399 -13.74 -3.15 25.08
C ARG A 399 -12.96 -2.45 23.98
N ASN A 400 -12.22 -1.40 24.32
CA ASN A 400 -11.49 -0.62 23.33
C ASN A 400 -10.31 -1.41 22.74
N LEU A 401 -9.59 -2.20 23.56
CA LEU A 401 -8.53 -3.08 23.06
C LEU A 401 -9.09 -4.17 22.16
N PHE A 402 -10.14 -4.87 22.59
CA PHE A 402 -10.78 -5.89 21.78
C PHE A 402 -11.32 -5.32 20.45
N GLY A 403 -12.04 -4.20 20.53
CA GLY A 403 -12.58 -3.49 19.37
C GLY A 403 -11.49 -3.00 18.42
N TRP A 404 -10.33 -2.58 18.95
CA TRP A 404 -9.17 -2.24 18.13
C TRP A 404 -8.64 -3.45 17.37
N LEU A 405 -8.39 -4.58 18.04
CA LEU A 405 -7.86 -5.78 17.39
C LEU A 405 -8.79 -6.28 16.27
N LEU A 406 -10.10 -6.22 16.51
CA LEU A 406 -11.11 -6.57 15.52
C LEU A 406 -11.02 -5.77 14.21
N ILE A 407 -10.72 -4.47 14.29
CA ILE A 407 -10.67 -3.55 13.14
C ILE A 407 -9.24 -3.22 12.68
N ARG A 408 -8.22 -3.74 13.37
CA ARG A 408 -6.81 -3.36 13.16
C ARG A 408 -6.39 -3.55 11.71
N ASP A 409 -6.54 -4.77 11.18
CA ASP A 409 -6.09 -5.10 9.83
C ASP A 409 -6.87 -4.32 8.77
N ALA A 410 -8.15 -4.08 9.01
CA ALA A 410 -8.96 -3.21 8.16
C ALA A 410 -8.44 -1.78 8.10
N ASN A 411 -8.07 -1.23 9.26
CA ASN A 411 -7.52 0.11 9.31
C ASN A 411 -6.14 0.18 8.66
N ILE A 412 -5.29 -0.83 8.85
CA ILE A 412 -3.98 -0.93 8.18
C ILE A 412 -4.17 -0.92 6.66
N ARG A 413 -5.03 -1.81 6.12
CA ARG A 413 -5.39 -1.81 4.70
C ARG A 413 -5.83 -0.42 4.23
N ARG A 414 -6.75 0.20 4.96
CA ARG A 414 -7.28 1.54 4.63
C ARG A 414 -6.15 2.55 4.48
N VAL A 415 -5.29 2.69 5.48
CA VAL A 415 -4.22 3.70 5.45
C VAL A 415 -3.13 3.36 4.43
N THR A 416 -2.86 2.07 4.16
CA THR A 416 -1.92 1.65 3.10
C THR A 416 -2.46 1.97 1.71
N ASN A 417 -3.76 1.75 1.47
CA ASN A 417 -4.40 2.05 0.20
C ASN A 417 -4.45 3.55 -0.10
N ASP A 418 -4.75 4.37 0.92
CA ASP A 418 -4.80 5.84 0.77
C ASP A 418 -3.48 6.44 0.30
N ILE A 419 -2.34 5.84 0.66
CA ILE A 419 -1.03 6.31 0.21
C ILE A 419 -0.87 6.14 -1.30
N SER A 420 -1.51 5.11 -1.87
CA SER A 420 -1.52 4.90 -3.32
C SER A 420 -2.65 5.67 -4.01
N SER A 421 -3.42 6.49 -3.29
CA SER A 421 -4.46 7.35 -3.85
C SER A 421 -3.86 8.55 -4.57
N SER A 422 -4.70 9.32 -5.29
CA SER A 422 -4.32 10.59 -5.92
C SER A 422 -3.67 11.59 -4.96
N MET A 423 -4.07 11.57 -3.67
CA MET A 423 -3.58 12.53 -2.68
C MET A 423 -2.28 12.09 -2.00
N GLY A 424 -1.88 10.82 -2.12
CA GLY A 424 -0.62 10.31 -1.57
C GLY A 424 -0.54 10.28 -0.04
N VAL A 425 -1.63 10.59 0.67
CA VAL A 425 -1.65 10.75 2.13
C VAL A 425 -2.81 9.97 2.76
N PRO A 426 -2.53 9.19 3.82
CA PRO A 426 -3.58 8.51 4.57
C PRO A 426 -4.48 9.48 5.31
N GLY A 427 -5.78 9.38 5.05
CA GLY A 427 -6.80 10.23 5.64
C GLY A 427 -6.92 9.97 7.14
N GLY A 428 -6.89 11.03 7.95
CA GLY A 428 -7.07 10.92 9.39
C GLY A 428 -8.55 10.91 9.79
N VAL A 429 -8.87 10.18 10.86
CA VAL A 429 -10.22 10.09 11.42
C VAL A 429 -10.31 10.89 12.72
N SER A 430 -11.46 11.50 12.99
CA SER A 430 -11.65 12.28 14.22
C SER A 430 -11.71 11.38 15.46
N ASN A 431 -11.32 11.90 16.62
CA ASN A 431 -11.42 11.16 17.89
C ASN A 431 -12.87 10.75 18.23
N GLU A 432 -13.86 11.53 17.79
CA GLU A 432 -15.26 11.18 18.01
C GLU A 432 -15.63 9.93 17.24
N LEU A 433 -15.26 9.84 15.97
CA LEU A 433 -15.50 8.67 15.13
C LEU A 433 -14.73 7.43 15.62
N TRP A 434 -13.49 7.61 16.09
CA TRP A 434 -12.74 6.53 16.75
C TRP A 434 -13.46 5.98 17.98
N ARG A 435 -14.02 6.84 18.84
CA ARG A 435 -14.81 6.38 19.99
C ARG A 435 -16.07 5.64 19.57
N MET A 436 -16.69 6.02 18.45
CA MET A 436 -17.88 5.34 17.94
C MET A 436 -17.55 3.92 17.48
N ILE A 437 -16.48 3.74 16.71
CA ILE A 437 -16.13 2.41 16.18
C ILE A 437 -15.57 1.48 17.27
N LEU A 438 -14.81 2.01 18.24
CA LEU A 438 -14.26 1.22 19.35
C LEU A 438 -15.31 0.89 20.43
N GLY A 439 -16.34 1.73 20.59
CA GLY A 439 -17.22 1.71 21.76
C GLY A 439 -18.60 1.07 21.60
N VAL A 440 -19.06 0.74 20.38
CA VAL A 440 -20.50 0.56 20.09
C VAL A 440 -20.87 -0.83 19.55
N GLN A 441 -21.96 -1.37 20.09
CA GLN A 441 -22.82 -2.40 19.49
C GLN A 441 -23.71 -1.73 18.41
N PHE A 442 -23.53 -2.07 17.14
CA PHE A 442 -24.34 -1.49 16.06
C PHE A 442 -25.71 -2.17 15.97
N SER A 443 -26.80 -1.40 16.01
CA SER A 443 -28.17 -1.94 15.92
C SER A 443 -28.54 -2.30 14.48
N ASP A 444 -29.50 -3.21 14.28
CA ASP A 444 -29.99 -3.57 12.93
C ASP A 444 -30.66 -2.40 12.19
N GLU A 445 -31.23 -1.42 12.91
CA GLU A 445 -31.75 -0.18 12.31
C GLU A 445 -30.64 0.73 11.78
N ASP A 446 -29.52 0.84 12.50
CA ASP A 446 -28.33 1.56 12.03
C ASP A 446 -27.80 0.92 10.72
N LYS A 447 -27.82 -0.43 10.64
CA LYS A 447 -27.41 -1.22 9.45
C LYS A 447 -28.33 -1.00 8.22
N LEU A 448 -29.64 -0.86 8.44
CA LEU A 448 -30.65 -0.65 7.39
C LEU A 448 -30.69 0.79 6.88
N SER A 449 -30.42 1.78 7.75
CA SER A 449 -30.41 3.21 7.40
C SER A 449 -29.30 3.57 6.41
N VAL A 450 -28.09 3.01 6.57
CA VAL A 450 -26.97 3.13 5.61
C VAL A 450 -27.44 2.71 4.21
N ARG A 451 -28.19 1.61 4.10
CA ARG A 451 -28.66 1.07 2.82
C ARG A 451 -29.70 1.98 2.14
N ARG A 452 -30.54 2.69 2.91
CA ARG A 452 -31.55 3.63 2.38
C ARG A 452 -30.95 4.98 1.98
N GLN A 453 -29.92 5.45 2.67
CA GLN A 453 -29.28 6.74 2.37
C GLN A 453 -28.19 6.63 1.29
N VAL A 454 -27.61 5.45 1.05
CA VAL A 454 -26.85 5.20 -0.21
C VAL A 454 -27.72 5.47 -1.45
N ALA A 455 -29.05 5.44 -1.32
CA ALA A 455 -30.00 5.81 -2.37
C ALA A 455 -30.45 7.29 -2.34
N CYS A 456 -30.12 8.09 -1.30
CA CYS A 456 -30.61 9.46 -1.12
C CYS A 456 -29.47 10.46 -0.85
N ARG A 457 -29.43 11.51 -1.66
CA ARG A 457 -28.26 12.22 -2.19
C ARG A 457 -27.54 13.25 -1.27
N ASP A 458 -27.82 13.32 0.02
CA ASP A 458 -27.36 14.47 0.84
C ASP A 458 -26.38 14.07 1.97
N ALA A 459 -25.15 14.59 1.89
CA ALA A 459 -24.14 14.48 2.95
C ALA A 459 -24.51 15.40 4.13
N ILE A 460 -24.57 14.85 5.35
CA ILE A 460 -24.82 15.63 6.57
C ILE A 460 -23.46 16.05 7.16
N PRO A 461 -23.17 17.36 7.30
CA PRO A 461 -21.95 17.83 7.94
C PRO A 461 -21.90 17.40 9.42
N LEU A 462 -20.86 16.64 9.82
CA LEU A 462 -20.65 16.29 11.23
C LEU A 462 -20.27 17.55 12.04
N THR A 463 -21.26 18.15 12.70
CA THR A 463 -21.10 19.19 13.72
C THR A 463 -21.26 18.62 15.14
N ARG A 464 -20.98 19.41 16.19
CA ARG A 464 -21.25 19.03 17.59
C ARG A 464 -22.73 18.69 17.85
N ALA A 465 -23.65 19.20 17.03
CA ALA A 465 -25.09 18.97 17.11
C ALA A 465 -25.56 17.69 16.36
N THR A 466 -24.64 16.97 15.72
CA THR A 466 -24.97 15.76 14.95
C THR A 466 -25.44 14.63 15.86
N SER A 467 -26.52 13.96 15.47
CA SER A 467 -27.06 12.84 16.24
C SER A 467 -26.04 11.71 16.37
N ASN A 468 -26.11 10.93 17.46
CA ASN A 468 -25.26 9.76 17.62
C ASN A 468 -25.46 8.73 16.49
N SER A 469 -26.67 8.64 15.91
CA SER A 469 -26.95 7.79 14.75
C SER A 469 -26.18 8.23 13.49
N ASP A 470 -26.10 9.52 13.21
CA ASP A 470 -25.37 10.03 12.05
C ASP A 470 -23.85 9.85 12.22
N ARG A 471 -23.35 10.00 13.45
CA ARG A 471 -21.94 9.69 13.77
C ARG A 471 -21.61 8.20 13.59
N ARG A 472 -22.52 7.30 13.99
CA ARG A 472 -22.38 5.86 13.71
C ARG A 472 -22.35 5.60 12.21
N ARG A 473 -23.24 6.26 11.46
CA ARG A 473 -23.32 6.11 10.01
C ARG A 473 -22.02 6.52 9.32
N ALA A 474 -21.43 7.66 9.73
CA ALA A 474 -20.14 8.12 9.22
C ALA A 474 -18.97 7.20 9.61
N ALA A 475 -19.00 6.61 10.80
CA ALA A 475 -17.99 5.60 11.17
C ALA A 475 -18.12 4.33 10.30
N LEU A 476 -19.35 3.86 10.06
CA LEU A 476 -19.61 2.69 9.21
C LEU A 476 -19.24 2.92 7.74
N SER A 477 -19.35 4.15 7.23
CA SER A 477 -18.92 4.44 5.85
C SER A 477 -17.39 4.40 5.70
N ILE A 478 -16.64 4.77 6.75
CA ILE A 478 -15.16 4.78 6.71
C ILE A 478 -14.59 3.38 6.98
N PHE A 479 -15.08 2.72 8.02
CA PHE A 479 -14.51 1.45 8.48
C PHE A 479 -15.20 0.22 7.89
N GLY A 480 -16.37 0.40 7.26
CA GLY A 480 -17.22 -0.72 6.88
C GLY A 480 -18.07 -1.21 8.06
N ARG A 481 -18.81 -2.31 7.84
CA ARG A 481 -19.65 -2.93 8.88
C ARG A 481 -18.77 -3.81 9.76
N PRO A 482 -18.59 -3.50 11.05
CA PRO A 482 -18.00 -4.46 11.97
C PRO A 482 -18.97 -5.65 12.14
N PRO A 483 -18.45 -6.84 12.46
CA PRO A 483 -19.25 -8.00 12.82
C PRO A 483 -20.06 -7.67 14.07
N ASP A 484 -21.15 -8.41 14.25
CA ASP A 484 -21.88 -8.35 15.51
C ASP A 484 -20.94 -8.79 16.64
N THR A 485 -20.53 -7.83 17.47
CA THR A 485 -19.63 -8.05 18.62
C THR A 485 -20.14 -9.09 19.60
N HIS A 486 -21.41 -9.46 19.53
CA HIS A 486 -22.01 -10.53 20.33
C HIS A 486 -21.63 -11.95 19.85
N ASN A 487 -21.06 -12.09 18.65
CA ASN A 487 -20.70 -13.39 18.07
C ASN A 487 -19.21 -13.70 18.12
N VAL A 488 -18.36 -12.71 18.40
CA VAL A 488 -16.90 -12.88 18.47
C VAL A 488 -16.47 -12.74 19.92
N CYS A 489 -16.16 -13.87 20.55
CA CYS A 489 -15.74 -13.92 21.96
C CYS A 489 -14.22 -14.04 22.13
N GLU A 490 -13.47 -14.17 21.04
CA GLU A 490 -12.01 -14.32 21.05
C GLU A 490 -11.41 -13.56 19.86
N VAL A 491 -10.20 -13.02 20.02
CA VAL A 491 -9.42 -12.34 18.98
C VAL A 491 -8.00 -12.86 18.97
N GLU A 492 -7.39 -12.98 17.80
CA GLU A 492 -6.00 -13.40 17.70
C GLU A 492 -5.04 -12.22 17.74
N TRP A 493 -3.99 -12.37 18.53
CA TRP A 493 -2.83 -11.51 18.53
C TRP A 493 -1.56 -12.34 18.33
N ARG A 494 -0.89 -12.16 17.18
CA ARG A 494 0.38 -12.83 16.82
C ARG A 494 0.34 -14.37 16.99
N GLY A 495 -0.72 -15.02 16.50
CA GLY A 495 -0.89 -16.47 16.64
C GLY A 495 -1.53 -16.93 17.95
N HIS A 496 -1.83 -16.02 18.89
CA HIS A 496 -2.44 -16.34 20.17
C HIS A 496 -3.90 -15.89 20.24
N MET A 497 -4.80 -16.81 20.56
CA MET A 497 -6.20 -16.46 20.83
C MET A 497 -6.34 -15.81 22.21
N VAL A 498 -6.96 -14.64 22.24
CA VAL A 498 -7.24 -13.84 23.43
C VAL A 498 -8.76 -13.76 23.61
N PRO A 499 -9.31 -14.42 24.64
CA PRO A 499 -10.73 -14.30 24.95
C PRO A 499 -11.13 -12.88 25.37
N TRP A 500 -12.41 -12.56 25.19
CA TRP A 500 -13.01 -11.34 25.70
C TRP A 500 -12.88 -11.28 27.23
N ASP A 501 -12.62 -10.08 27.76
CA ASP A 501 -12.50 -9.80 29.20
C ASP A 501 -11.29 -10.48 29.87
N THR A 502 -10.22 -10.76 29.13
CA THR A 502 -8.99 -11.34 29.71
C THR A 502 -7.72 -10.51 29.50
N PHE A 503 -7.77 -9.39 28.75
CA PHE A 503 -6.56 -8.62 28.43
C PHE A 503 -5.81 -8.16 29.69
N PHE A 504 -6.54 -7.70 30.71
CA PHE A 504 -5.93 -7.22 31.96
C PHE A 504 -5.84 -8.31 33.04
N HIS A 505 -6.26 -9.54 32.75
CA HIS A 505 -6.12 -10.69 33.65
C HIS A 505 -4.80 -11.45 33.43
N HIS A 506 -4.18 -11.27 32.26
CA HIS A 506 -2.91 -11.87 31.90
C HIS A 506 -1.71 -10.94 32.19
N ASP A 507 -0.50 -11.43 31.90
CA ASP A 507 0.74 -10.66 31.93
C ASP A 507 0.56 -9.28 31.23
N PRO A 508 0.87 -8.15 31.91
CA PRO A 508 0.80 -6.80 31.33
C PRO A 508 1.48 -6.67 29.97
N MET A 509 2.45 -7.53 29.67
CA MET A 509 3.15 -7.55 28.40
C MET A 509 2.23 -7.68 27.18
N LEU A 510 1.13 -8.45 27.24
CA LEU A 510 0.19 -8.54 26.11
C LEU A 510 -0.37 -7.17 25.75
N VAL A 511 -0.82 -6.42 26.75
CA VAL A 511 -1.35 -5.07 26.55
C VAL A 511 -0.26 -4.11 26.11
N GLN A 512 0.95 -4.22 26.67
CA GLN A 512 2.10 -3.43 26.24
C GLN A 512 2.44 -3.68 24.76
N GLU A 513 2.37 -4.92 24.28
CA GLU A 513 2.61 -5.26 22.87
C GLU A 513 1.56 -4.65 21.93
N ILE A 514 0.28 -4.75 22.30
CA ILE A 514 -0.82 -4.17 21.51
C ILE A 514 -0.69 -2.65 21.47
N LEU A 515 -0.38 -2.01 22.60
CA LEU A 515 -0.16 -0.57 22.64
C LEU A 515 1.11 -0.14 21.90
N TRP A 516 2.17 -0.94 21.98
CA TRP A 516 3.40 -0.68 21.22
C TRP A 516 3.08 -0.65 19.73
N ASP A 517 2.32 -1.60 19.22
CA ASP A 517 1.90 -1.67 17.82
C ASP A 517 1.11 -0.42 17.39
N VAL A 518 0.12 0.01 18.18
CA VAL A 518 -0.64 1.24 17.92
C VAL A 518 0.28 2.47 17.93
N HIS A 519 1.22 2.53 18.87
CA HIS A 519 2.21 3.61 18.94
C HIS A 519 3.11 3.65 17.71
N GLN A 520 3.60 2.49 17.24
CA GLN A 520 4.46 2.40 16.05
C GLN A 520 3.71 2.85 14.80
N TYR A 521 2.54 2.27 14.53
CA TYR A 521 1.74 2.65 13.38
C TYR A 521 1.32 4.13 13.42
N SER A 522 0.93 4.64 14.60
CA SER A 522 0.60 6.06 14.75
C SER A 522 1.79 6.93 14.40
N PHE A 523 2.97 6.65 14.96
CA PHE A 523 4.19 7.43 14.73
C PHE A 523 4.63 7.41 13.26
N GLN A 524 4.66 6.22 12.64
CA GLN A 524 5.03 6.01 11.25
C GLN A 524 4.14 6.79 10.28
N TYR A 525 2.82 6.66 10.43
CA TYR A 525 1.87 7.35 9.55
C TYR A 525 1.76 8.86 9.88
N ASP A 526 2.05 9.26 11.12
CA ASP A 526 2.16 10.67 11.49
C ASP A 526 3.42 11.33 10.88
N ILE A 527 4.55 10.62 10.76
CA ILE A 527 5.73 11.08 10.01
C ILE A 527 5.39 11.24 8.53
N ILE A 528 4.79 10.24 7.89
CA ILE A 528 4.42 10.30 6.46
C ILE A 528 3.53 11.51 6.19
N ALA A 529 2.49 11.69 6.99
CA ALA A 529 1.57 12.80 6.83
C ALA A 529 2.24 14.16 7.02
N LEU A 530 3.12 14.30 8.02
CA LEU A 530 3.87 15.53 8.26
C LEU A 530 4.83 15.84 7.12
N ASP A 531 5.51 14.80 6.64
CA ASP A 531 6.49 14.93 5.57
C ASP A 531 5.84 15.36 4.26
N HIS A 532 4.74 14.69 3.89
CA HIS A 532 3.98 15.03 2.70
C HIS A 532 3.34 16.43 2.78
N TYR A 533 2.92 16.86 3.97
CA TYR A 533 2.41 18.21 4.21
C TYR A 533 3.45 19.30 3.92
N HIS A 534 4.72 19.05 4.25
CA HIS A 534 5.80 20.01 4.04
C HIS A 534 6.48 19.89 2.67
N CYS A 535 6.49 18.70 2.07
CA CYS A 535 7.27 18.38 0.86
C CYS A 535 6.39 17.81 -0.27
N THR A 536 5.20 18.37 -0.50
CA THR A 536 4.23 17.85 -1.48
C THR A 536 4.80 17.77 -2.90
N ALA A 537 5.66 18.71 -3.30
CA ALA A 537 6.30 18.70 -4.62
C ALA A 537 7.24 17.48 -4.79
N GLN A 538 8.03 17.17 -3.76
CA GLN A 538 8.94 16.02 -3.77
C GLN A 538 8.20 14.69 -3.76
N TRP A 539 7.07 14.61 -3.03
CA TRP A 539 6.20 13.43 -3.09
C TRP A 539 5.53 13.24 -4.45
N SER A 540 5.34 14.33 -5.21
CA SER A 540 4.79 14.27 -6.57
C SER A 540 5.85 13.88 -7.61
N SER A 541 7.11 14.25 -7.40
CA SER A 541 8.20 13.95 -8.34
C SER A 541 8.90 12.62 -8.07
N GLU A 542 9.29 12.38 -6.81
CA GLU A 542 10.15 11.26 -6.40
C GLU A 542 9.68 10.66 -5.05
N PRO A 543 8.46 10.07 -5.01
CA PRO A 543 7.91 9.53 -3.77
C PRO A 543 8.79 8.43 -3.16
N GLN A 544 9.44 7.60 -3.98
CA GLN A 544 10.29 6.50 -3.52
C GLN A 544 11.48 7.00 -2.71
N VAL A 545 12.09 8.13 -3.08
CA VAL A 545 13.23 8.72 -2.36
C VAL A 545 12.80 9.14 -0.95
N ARG A 546 11.62 9.74 -0.81
CA ARG A 546 11.05 10.10 0.50
C ARG A 546 10.71 8.85 1.31
N GLN A 547 10.13 7.84 0.67
CA GLN A 547 9.81 6.56 1.30
C GLN A 547 11.07 5.85 1.84
N ASP A 548 12.16 5.86 1.08
CA ASP A 548 13.46 5.32 1.50
C ASP A 548 14.04 6.08 2.69
N MET A 549 13.97 7.42 2.69
CA MET A 549 14.41 8.23 3.85
C MET A 549 13.62 7.89 5.11
N ILE A 550 12.29 7.75 5.00
CA ILE A 550 11.43 7.38 6.14
C ILE A 550 11.72 5.94 6.59
N SER A 551 11.95 5.01 5.65
CA SER A 551 12.33 3.63 5.97
C SER A 551 13.63 3.59 6.79
N GLY A 552 14.59 4.47 6.47
CA GLY A 552 15.82 4.65 7.24
C GLY A 552 15.60 5.15 8.68
N VAL A 553 14.59 6.00 8.92
CA VAL A 553 14.20 6.43 10.28
C VAL A 553 13.64 5.25 11.09
N LEU A 554 12.83 4.42 10.44
CA LEU A 554 12.14 3.29 11.08
C LEU A 554 13.04 2.05 11.23
N GLY A 555 14.19 2.00 10.53
CA GLY A 555 15.08 0.84 10.52
C GLY A 555 14.52 -0.35 9.74
N GLY A 556 13.56 -0.10 8.85
CA GLY A 556 12.87 -1.12 8.06
C GLY A 556 13.21 -1.08 6.58
N ASN A 557 12.79 -2.12 5.86
CA ASN A 557 12.86 -2.18 4.38
C ASN A 557 11.72 -1.41 3.69
N ASP A 558 10.73 -0.94 4.45
CA ASP A 558 9.52 -0.31 3.95
C ASP A 558 9.00 0.69 4.98
N CYS A 559 8.40 1.78 4.52
CA CYS A 559 7.90 2.85 5.38
C CYS A 559 6.40 2.74 5.68
N PHE A 560 5.68 1.73 5.20
CA PHE A 560 4.23 1.55 5.33
C PHE A 560 3.84 0.38 6.21
N VAL A 561 4.73 -0.59 6.33
CA VAL A 561 4.50 -1.83 7.05
C VAL A 561 5.30 -1.88 8.35
N VAL A 562 4.62 -2.16 9.47
CA VAL A 562 5.26 -2.62 10.70
C VAL A 562 5.32 -4.14 10.65
N ASP A 563 6.49 -4.71 10.93
CA ASP A 563 6.61 -6.17 11.10
C ASP A 563 5.69 -6.62 12.24
N ASN A 564 4.80 -7.58 11.94
CA ASN A 564 3.88 -8.11 12.93
C ASN A 564 4.58 -8.97 13.99
N SER A 565 5.86 -9.36 13.80
CA SER A 565 6.63 -10.16 14.76
C SER A 565 8.09 -9.67 14.92
N PRO A 566 8.29 -8.43 15.38
CA PRO A 566 9.62 -7.87 15.56
C PRO A 566 10.30 -8.51 16.78
N GLU A 567 11.54 -8.95 16.61
CA GLU A 567 12.32 -9.60 17.67
C GLU A 567 13.20 -8.61 18.46
N LYS A 568 13.54 -7.49 17.85
CA LYS A 568 14.44 -6.47 18.42
C LYS A 568 13.97 -5.06 18.10
N ASN A 569 14.47 -4.09 18.86
CA ASN A 569 14.31 -2.69 18.50
C ASN A 569 15.13 -2.39 17.23
N VAL A 570 14.59 -1.56 16.35
CA VAL A 570 15.21 -1.13 15.09
C VAL A 570 15.07 0.38 14.89
N GLY A 571 15.88 0.95 13.99
CA GLY A 571 15.81 2.36 13.63
C GLY A 571 16.07 3.29 14.81
N ILE A 572 15.23 4.32 15.00
CA ILE A 572 15.37 5.25 16.15
C ILE A 572 15.27 4.58 17.53
N ALA A 573 14.70 3.38 17.60
CA ALA A 573 14.59 2.59 18.82
C ALA A 573 15.77 1.64 19.03
N SER A 574 16.62 1.42 18.02
CA SER A 574 17.63 0.35 18.03
C SER A 574 18.53 0.41 19.26
N ASP A 575 18.88 -0.76 19.78
CA ASP A 575 19.83 -0.89 20.88
C ASP A 575 21.26 -0.61 20.39
N ASP A 576 21.54 -0.87 19.10
CA ASP A 576 22.81 -0.53 18.45
C ASP A 576 22.91 0.99 18.27
N GLU A 577 23.94 1.59 18.87
CA GLU A 577 24.17 3.02 18.80
C GLU A 577 24.45 3.50 17.36
N ALA A 578 25.12 2.68 16.53
CA ALA A 578 25.44 3.05 15.16
C ALA A 578 24.18 3.10 14.29
N GLU A 579 23.35 2.05 14.33
CA GLU A 579 22.05 2.00 13.67
C GLU A 579 21.13 3.13 14.16
N ARG A 580 21.03 3.30 15.48
CA ARG A 580 20.19 4.34 16.07
C ARG A 580 20.63 5.72 15.60
N LEU A 581 21.93 6.04 15.64
CA LEU A 581 22.44 7.33 15.18
C LEU A 581 22.22 7.55 13.68
N ALA A 582 22.34 6.50 12.86
CA ALA A 582 22.01 6.58 11.43
C ALA A 582 20.52 6.94 11.22
N ALA A 583 19.61 6.31 11.96
CA ALA A 583 18.17 6.61 11.89
C ALA A 583 17.85 8.05 12.31
N TYR A 584 18.49 8.58 13.36
CA TYR A 584 18.35 9.99 13.75
C TYR A 584 18.91 10.95 12.71
N ARG A 585 19.99 10.59 12.00
CA ARG A 585 20.51 11.37 10.87
C ARG A 585 19.54 11.36 9.69
N SER A 586 18.93 10.22 9.38
CA SER A 586 17.87 10.14 8.36
C SER A 586 16.68 11.04 8.73
N LEU A 587 16.29 11.07 10.01
CA LEU A 587 15.22 11.95 10.47
C LEU A 587 15.61 13.42 10.38
N ASP A 588 16.83 13.80 10.75
CA ASP A 588 17.30 15.18 10.57
C ASP A 588 17.33 15.59 9.09
N GLN A 589 17.87 14.73 8.21
CA GLN A 589 17.91 14.96 6.76
C GLN A 589 16.49 15.14 6.18
N LEU A 590 15.53 14.33 6.63
CA LEU A 590 14.13 14.48 6.25
C LEU A 590 13.60 15.87 6.63
N MET A 591 13.89 16.31 7.86
CA MET A 591 13.44 17.59 8.42
C MET A 591 14.18 18.81 7.87
N GLN A 592 15.36 18.67 7.26
CA GLN A 592 16.09 19.78 6.64
C GLN A 592 15.28 20.48 5.55
N GLN A 593 14.37 19.76 4.90
CA GLN A 593 13.48 20.29 3.87
C GLN A 593 12.17 20.87 4.44
N TRP A 594 11.93 20.73 5.75
CA TRP A 594 10.76 21.30 6.42
C TRP A 594 11.02 22.76 6.80
N PRO A 595 9.96 23.58 6.99
CA PRO A 595 10.10 24.93 7.49
C PRO A 595 10.86 24.95 8.84
N PRO A 596 11.79 25.90 9.06
CA PRO A 596 12.54 25.96 10.30
C PRO A 596 11.61 26.28 11.47
N THR A 597 11.51 25.36 12.43
CA THR A 597 10.76 25.55 13.70
C THR A 597 11.67 25.76 14.90
N SER A 598 12.91 25.28 14.79
CA SER A 598 13.96 25.36 15.79
C SER A 598 15.27 25.04 15.09
N ASN A 599 16.26 25.93 15.17
CA ASN A 599 17.59 25.62 14.63
C ASN A 599 18.23 24.54 15.50
N ILE A 600 18.41 23.33 14.97
CA ILE A 600 19.36 22.38 15.56
C ILE A 600 20.74 23.03 15.37
N PRO A 601 21.49 23.32 16.45
CA PRO A 601 22.83 23.88 16.32
C PRO A 601 23.68 23.00 15.40
N SER A 602 24.28 23.59 14.36
CA SER A 602 25.04 22.88 13.32
C SER A 602 26.30 22.16 13.82
N LYS A 603 26.60 22.24 15.13
CA LYS A 603 27.80 21.72 15.79
C LYS A 603 27.49 20.86 17.02
N ILE A 604 26.39 20.10 17.04
CA ILE A 604 26.20 19.09 18.09
C ILE A 604 27.00 17.84 17.71
N THR A 605 28.19 17.68 18.31
CA THR A 605 29.05 16.51 18.10
C THR A 605 28.67 15.34 19.02
N HIS A 606 28.00 15.60 20.14
CA HIS A 606 27.67 14.60 21.16
C HIS A 606 26.36 13.85 20.81
N PRO A 607 26.38 12.51 20.63
CA PRO A 607 25.24 11.77 20.08
C PRO A 607 23.92 11.90 20.88
N PRO A 608 23.89 11.78 22.22
CA PRO A 608 22.67 11.99 23.01
C PRO A 608 22.04 13.39 22.86
N ALA A 609 22.88 14.43 22.80
CA ALA A 609 22.38 15.81 22.64
C ALA A 609 21.81 16.03 21.23
N PHE A 610 22.40 15.37 20.23
CA PHE A 610 21.90 15.40 18.85
C PHE A 610 20.54 14.71 18.74
N GLN A 611 20.41 13.51 19.33
CA GLN A 611 19.14 12.77 19.35
C GLN A 611 18.01 13.55 20.04
N GLU A 612 18.31 14.20 21.17
CA GLU A 612 17.35 15.07 21.85
C GLU A 612 16.91 16.25 20.97
N ALA A 613 17.87 16.95 20.33
CA ALA A 613 17.57 18.09 19.46
C ALA A 613 16.70 17.69 18.26
N VAL A 614 16.96 16.53 17.66
CA VAL A 614 16.16 15.96 16.56
C VAL A 614 14.74 15.63 17.04
N ALA A 615 14.59 14.98 18.20
CA ALA A 615 13.28 14.66 18.77
C ALA A 615 12.45 15.92 19.09
N VAL A 616 13.08 16.96 19.65
CA VAL A 616 12.46 18.27 19.92
C VAL A 616 11.99 18.92 18.62
N ARG A 617 12.85 18.96 17.59
CA ARG A 617 12.51 19.54 16.28
C ARG A 617 11.31 18.83 15.64
N TYR A 618 11.28 17.51 15.67
CA TYR A 618 10.14 16.73 15.18
C TYR A 618 8.86 17.08 15.94
N CYS A 619 8.91 17.01 17.28
CA CYS A 619 7.74 17.27 18.12
C CYS A 619 7.18 18.69 17.91
N GLN A 620 8.06 19.69 17.81
CA GLN A 620 7.68 21.08 17.55
C GLN A 620 7.07 21.25 16.14
N SER A 621 7.68 20.64 15.12
CA SER A 621 7.18 20.68 13.74
C SER A 621 5.79 20.06 13.63
N PHE A 622 5.60 18.90 14.24
CA PHE A 622 4.32 18.20 14.28
C PHE A 622 3.24 19.02 14.99
N ALA A 623 3.54 19.54 16.19
CA ALA A 623 2.60 20.34 16.97
C ALA A 623 2.22 21.64 16.25
N LYS A 624 3.18 22.28 15.57
CA LYS A 624 2.95 23.48 14.76
C LYS A 624 2.06 23.19 13.56
N ALA A 625 2.28 22.09 12.85
CA ALA A 625 1.53 21.71 11.65
C ALA A 625 0.10 21.26 11.96
N PHE A 626 -0.08 20.38 12.95
CA PHE A 626 -1.38 19.71 13.19
C PHE A 626 -2.12 20.17 14.45
N GLY A 627 -1.52 21.03 15.27
CA GLY A 627 -2.16 21.60 16.46
C GLY A 627 -2.47 20.58 17.57
N ARG A 628 -1.91 19.38 17.49
CA ARG A 628 -2.02 18.29 18.49
C ARG A 628 -0.62 17.72 18.80
N PRO A 629 -0.42 17.07 19.96
CA PRO A 629 0.82 16.37 20.23
C PRO A 629 1.00 15.16 19.30
N PRO A 630 2.24 14.82 18.92
CA PRO A 630 2.54 13.57 18.22
C PRO A 630 2.32 12.37 19.13
N VAL A 631 2.02 11.21 18.53
CA VAL A 631 2.11 9.94 19.24
C VAL A 631 3.58 9.56 19.33
N LEU A 632 4.09 9.37 20.55
CA LEU A 632 5.51 9.09 20.77
C LEU A 632 5.87 7.65 20.41
N PRO A 633 7.06 7.42 19.82
CA PRO A 633 7.56 6.09 19.53
C PRO A 633 7.99 5.36 20.82
N LYS A 634 7.83 4.04 20.83
CA LYS A 634 8.00 3.18 22.02
C LYS A 634 9.04 2.09 21.79
N LEU A 635 9.70 1.67 22.87
CA LEU A 635 10.57 0.48 22.88
C LEU A 635 9.71 -0.78 22.83
N LEU A 636 10.19 -1.79 22.10
CA LEU A 636 9.56 -3.11 22.05
C LEU A 636 9.51 -3.71 23.46
N PRO A 637 8.32 -4.14 23.95
CA PRO A 637 8.21 -4.87 25.21
C PRO A 637 9.04 -6.15 25.17
N ARG A 638 9.85 -6.40 26.21
CA ARG A 638 10.66 -7.62 26.34
C ARG A 638 10.21 -8.42 27.54
N ARG A 639 10.09 -9.74 27.38
CA ARG A 639 10.03 -10.63 28.54
C ARG A 639 11.35 -10.58 29.28
N ASN A 640 11.32 -10.17 30.54
CA ASN A 640 12.36 -10.61 31.46
C ASN A 640 12.19 -12.12 31.62
N HIS A 641 13.20 -12.91 31.23
CA HIS A 641 13.20 -14.37 31.37
C HIS A 641 13.13 -14.88 32.84
N PHE A 642 12.86 -14.00 33.80
CA PHE A 642 12.74 -14.29 35.22
C PHE A 642 11.37 -13.88 35.75
N GLN A 643 10.33 -14.65 35.42
CA GLN A 643 9.24 -14.95 36.35
C GLN A 643 8.40 -16.07 35.73
N GLY A 644 8.64 -17.29 36.21
CA GLY A 644 7.81 -18.43 35.89
C GLY A 644 6.42 -18.25 36.49
N MET A 645 5.41 -18.23 35.64
CA MET A 645 4.30 -19.19 35.64
C MET A 645 3.28 -18.76 34.56
N TYR A 646 2.84 -19.74 33.76
CA TYR A 646 2.17 -19.62 32.44
C TYR A 646 3.13 -19.34 31.27
N GLY A 647 3.79 -20.42 30.87
CA GLY A 647 4.65 -20.45 29.69
C GLY A 647 3.85 -20.18 28.42
N TYR A 648 4.06 -19.00 27.84
CA TYR A 648 4.04 -18.87 26.38
C TYR A 648 5.14 -19.77 25.81
N LYS A 649 4.78 -20.95 25.34
CA LYS A 649 5.59 -21.62 24.33
C LYS A 649 5.40 -20.82 23.04
N ARG A 650 6.47 -20.20 22.55
CA ARG A 650 6.61 -19.97 21.12
C ARG A 650 6.74 -21.37 20.53
N ASP A 651 5.65 -21.92 20.02
CA ASP A 651 5.78 -23.07 19.14
C ASP A 651 6.45 -22.53 17.87
N SER A 652 7.77 -22.72 17.82
CA SER A 652 8.53 -22.70 16.58
C SER A 652 7.83 -23.66 15.63
N VAL A 653 7.14 -23.11 14.63
CA VAL A 653 6.73 -23.84 13.44
C VAL A 653 7.99 -24.04 12.59
N GLU A 654 8.95 -24.76 13.16
CA GLU A 654 9.92 -25.58 12.44
C GLU A 654 9.52 -27.02 12.76
N GLY A 655 8.47 -27.47 12.07
CA GLY A 655 8.04 -28.86 12.04
C GLY A 655 8.18 -29.34 10.61
N SER A 656 9.18 -30.18 10.38
CA SER A 656 9.50 -30.93 9.18
C SER A 656 8.24 -31.52 8.50
N LEU A 657 7.95 -31.04 7.28
CA LEU A 657 7.64 -31.81 6.05
C LEU A 657 7.14 -30.88 4.95
#